data_AF-A0A2T4GK76-F1
#
_entry.id   AF-A0A2T4GK76-F1
#
_cell.length_a   1.000
_cell.length_b   1.000
_cell.length_c   1.000
_cell.angle_alpha   90.00
_cell.angle_beta   90.00
_cell.angle_gamma   90.00
#
_symmetry.space_group_name_H-M   'P 1'
#
loop_
_entity.id
_entity.type
_entity.pdbx_description
1 polymer ?
#
loop_
_entity_poly.entity_id
_entity_poly.type
_entity_poly.pdbx_seq_one_letter_code
_entity_poly.pdbx_strand_id
1 'polypeptide(L)'
;MLPLRRRGRFYAIVAVVMVFLLYRFTQDSWTRSPHFDTVKKPDQSASEPVQGSKEAFEPPVIPPPVQLPDSEKDSNSANKPKPVLSEDETKLPNKVSEGTPAKIDTPAEVKPAVEKPIQAGDDTKGGVPGEKTDDTKPPAEQRPPQIPSIQFKDPPKHADNPDIPLVDLDGSKIHWTKPKEHFPIPPESIRPIPTGTAPNVFRIQFDFQAEDVQTSVTRQERLKRVKSEIVRAWSGYRKSAFMHDELSPASMKYRDSFCGWGATLVDSLDTLWIAGMKDEFDEAAKAVEKIDFTYTDRNDIPVFETTIRYLGGLIGAYDVSGGPNGQYKILLDKAVELAEILMGIFDTPNRMPLLYYRWREPYASQPHRAGTVGIAELATLSLEFTRLAQLTGTAKYYDAIDRITDALVDMQAAGTEIPGLFPERINASGCNRTVDTQAGSLSQEARKQVDAADLTKEPQGFDPAKQGEHAGSPPQLPQDDGRWQDKLRRRDAPEDDQSPSSPLSQQAPPLTASGATADWDCKPQGLVASSPNVGEYHMGGAQDSAYEYFPKQYLLLNGLEPKYRALYENTIDAINEWLLYRPMIKDEGWDVFFTGKLTTSSRGDSEWTKDYEMTHLTCFVGGMYGLGGKIFGRDGDIDKAKKLTDGCVWAYQSTATGVMPEYAHLVACPALEKCPFSEESWYEDLDPNSEWRDREFSKWSEGEALRKLAEGSAAAPASPPAAVAPNSQPPVVKRAGIPMPELDKSMEEDSSEFGSTLPDSLKQKIGLNKAEEGKADTSKDETEKVNPVQDTAEKSSKTKPAIPDSFDARTHGAQVVSPDDVPPERPQTHEEYVKSRIEKERLPPGYTDIQNRNYLLRPEAVESVWYMYRITGDTTWMDKGWKMFEATIAATRTEFANSAIEDVTDTTQNGLKDEMESFWISETLKYYYLLFSAPNVISLDEWVLNTEAHPFKRSI
;
A
#
# COMPACT_ATOMS: atom_id res chain seq x y z
N MET A 1 37.22 52.52 34.48
CA MET A 1 37.23 51.42 33.48
C MET A 1 35.81 51.20 32.98
N LEU A 2 35.47 51.56 31.74
CA LEU A 2 34.09 51.38 31.23
C LEU A 2 33.86 51.16 29.70
N PRO A 3 34.81 51.31 28.75
CA PRO A 3 34.49 51.17 27.33
C PRO A 3 34.42 49.71 26.83
N LEU A 4 35.19 48.78 27.41
CA LEU A 4 35.32 47.41 26.89
C LEU A 4 34.01 46.59 27.01
N ARG A 5 33.27 46.72 28.12
CA ARG A 5 32.09 45.90 28.40
C ARG A 5 30.91 46.16 27.44
N ARG A 6 30.85 47.35 26.80
CA ARG A 6 29.87 47.65 25.73
C ARG A 6 30.29 47.05 24.38
N ARG A 7 31.58 47.10 24.02
CA ARG A 7 32.08 46.49 22.77
C ARG A 7 31.90 44.98 22.75
N GLY A 8 32.20 44.29 23.86
CA GLY A 8 31.98 42.84 23.96
C GLY A 8 30.51 42.43 23.75
N ARG A 9 29.56 43.20 24.30
CA ARG A 9 28.12 42.96 24.07
C ARG A 9 27.70 43.24 22.63
N PHE A 10 28.24 44.27 21.98
CA PHE A 10 27.96 44.54 20.57
C PHE A 10 28.46 43.41 19.67
N TYR A 11 29.69 42.93 19.86
CA TYR A 11 30.22 41.79 19.09
C TYR A 11 29.47 40.48 19.37
N ALA A 12 29.01 40.25 20.61
CA ALA A 12 28.18 39.09 20.92
C ALA A 12 26.80 39.15 20.22
N ILE A 13 26.15 40.32 20.19
CA ILE A 13 24.89 40.52 19.46
C ILE A 13 25.10 40.34 17.95
N VAL A 14 26.15 40.96 17.38
CA VAL A 14 26.48 40.78 15.96
C VAL A 14 26.82 39.32 15.63
N ALA A 15 27.51 38.59 16.52
CA ALA A 15 27.77 37.17 16.33
C ALA A 15 26.48 36.33 16.36
N VAL A 16 25.56 36.59 17.29
CA VAL A 16 24.24 35.91 17.33
C VAL A 16 23.41 36.23 16.09
N VAL A 17 23.38 37.49 15.65
CA VAL A 17 22.69 37.89 14.41
C VAL A 17 23.34 37.26 13.19
N MET A 18 24.67 37.19 13.10
CA MET A 18 25.37 36.52 11.99
C MET A 18 25.15 34.99 12.00
N VAL A 19 25.08 34.35 13.16
CA VAL A 19 24.74 32.92 13.27
C VAL A 19 23.28 32.67 12.91
N PHE A 20 22.35 33.54 13.32
CA PHE A 20 20.93 33.44 12.94
C PHE A 20 20.72 33.70 11.44
N LEU A 21 21.41 34.69 10.87
CA LEU A 21 21.40 34.96 9.44
C LEU A 21 22.03 33.81 8.65
N LEU A 22 23.17 33.25 9.09
CA LEU A 22 23.77 32.07 8.45
C LEU A 22 22.84 30.85 8.56
N TYR A 23 22.18 30.64 9.69
CA TYR A 23 21.19 29.56 9.87
C TYR A 23 20.01 29.71 8.90
N ARG A 24 19.45 30.92 8.77
CA ARG A 24 18.45 31.24 7.74
C ARG A 24 18.99 31.12 6.30
N PHE A 25 20.26 31.43 6.05
CA PHE A 25 20.90 31.30 4.73
C PHE A 25 21.29 29.84 4.38
N THR A 26 21.37 28.95 5.38
CA THR A 26 21.50 27.49 5.16
C THR A 26 20.14 26.79 5.02
N GLN A 27 19.04 27.54 5.09
CA GLN A 27 17.72 27.08 4.66
C GLN A 27 17.43 27.69 3.28
N ASP A 28 18.00 27.10 2.24
CA ASP A 28 17.76 27.52 0.85
C ASP A 28 16.28 27.30 0.48
N SER A 29 15.49 28.36 0.55
CA SER A 29 14.03 28.37 0.34
C SER A 29 13.59 28.17 -1.12
N TRP A 30 14.49 27.73 -2.00
CA TRP A 30 14.27 27.68 -3.46
C TRP A 30 14.06 26.27 -4.03
N THR A 31 14.13 25.22 -3.19
CA THR A 31 13.99 23.81 -3.63
C THR A 31 13.12 22.92 -2.73
N ARG A 32 12.71 23.35 -1.54
CA ARG A 32 11.89 22.52 -0.63
C ARG A 32 10.44 22.45 -1.12
N SER A 33 10.08 21.34 -1.75
CA SER A 33 8.68 20.98 -2.00
C SER A 33 8.00 20.59 -0.68
N PRO A 34 6.75 20.97 -0.43
CA PRO A 34 6.15 21.00 0.92
C PRO A 34 5.77 19.62 1.50
N HIS A 35 5.94 18.56 0.71
CA HIS A 35 5.71 17.18 1.12
C HIS A 35 7.03 16.42 1.33
N PHE A 36 8.16 16.97 0.86
CA PHE A 36 9.43 16.26 0.69
C PHE A 36 10.53 16.86 1.54
N ASP A 37 11.01 16.10 2.52
CA ASP A 37 12.21 16.44 3.29
C ASP A 37 13.45 15.71 2.79
N THR A 38 14.50 16.52 2.55
CA THR A 38 15.86 16.07 2.32
C THR A 38 16.37 15.30 3.54
N VAL A 39 16.57 14.00 3.36
CA VAL A 39 17.26 13.12 4.28
C VAL A 39 18.68 12.93 3.75
N LYS A 40 19.68 13.18 4.61
CA LYS A 40 21.07 12.86 4.27
C LYS A 40 21.24 11.35 4.30
N LYS A 41 21.76 10.77 3.21
CA LYS A 41 22.26 9.40 3.22
C LYS A 41 23.22 9.24 4.41
N PRO A 42 23.04 8.24 5.29
CA PRO A 42 23.92 8.04 6.43
C PRO A 42 25.35 7.77 5.96
N ASP A 43 26.34 8.31 6.67
CA ASP A 43 27.75 8.02 6.42
C ASP A 43 27.96 6.50 6.55
N GLN A 44 28.26 5.84 5.42
CA GLN A 44 28.54 4.41 5.39
C GLN A 44 29.94 4.10 5.95
N SER A 45 30.16 4.39 7.24
CA SER A 45 30.92 3.45 8.04
C SER A 45 30.22 2.11 7.90
N ALA A 46 30.91 1.09 7.42
CA ALA A 46 30.32 -0.24 7.31
C ALA A 46 29.87 -0.69 8.70
N SER A 47 28.57 -0.66 8.94
CA SER A 47 27.98 -1.38 10.07
C SER A 47 28.39 -2.83 9.89
N GLU A 48 29.15 -3.38 10.85
CA GLU A 48 29.32 -4.83 10.90
C GLU A 48 27.92 -5.44 10.85
N PRO A 49 27.67 -6.46 10.02
CA PRO A 49 26.38 -7.14 10.02
C PRO A 49 26.12 -7.57 11.46
N VAL A 50 25.03 -7.07 12.05
CA VAL A 50 24.73 -7.20 13.50
C VAL A 50 25.03 -8.63 13.89
N GLN A 51 26.06 -8.83 14.74
CA GLN A 51 26.66 -10.15 14.93
C GLN A 51 25.67 -11.07 15.64
N GLY A 52 24.82 -11.73 14.85
CA GLY A 52 24.13 -12.95 15.23
C GLY A 52 25.18 -13.90 15.79
N SER A 53 25.10 -14.12 17.10
CA SER A 53 26.22 -14.60 17.89
C SER A 53 26.78 -15.90 17.33
N LYS A 54 28.03 -15.86 16.83
CA LYS A 54 28.80 -17.06 16.44
C LYS A 54 29.34 -17.84 17.65
N GLU A 55 28.61 -17.77 18.76
CA GLU A 55 28.73 -18.74 19.84
C GLU A 55 27.77 -19.90 19.54
N ALA A 56 28.30 -21.12 19.55
CA ALA A 56 27.44 -22.30 19.44
C ALA A 56 26.51 -22.35 20.66
N PHE A 57 25.23 -22.66 20.43
CA PHE A 57 24.23 -22.81 21.49
C PHE A 57 24.58 -23.95 22.45
N GLU A 58 25.32 -23.67 23.52
CA GLU A 58 25.19 -24.43 24.76
C GLU A 58 23.85 -24.07 25.43
N PRO A 59 23.08 -25.05 25.95
CA PRO A 59 21.82 -24.78 26.61
C PRO A 59 22.05 -24.02 27.92
N PRO A 60 21.20 -23.02 28.27
CA PRO A 60 21.44 -22.16 29.42
C PRO A 60 21.42 -22.93 30.75
N VAL A 61 22.54 -22.84 31.48
CA VAL A 61 22.65 -23.39 32.84
C VAL A 61 21.73 -22.58 33.77
N ILE A 62 20.71 -23.24 34.32
CA ILE A 62 19.74 -22.63 35.23
C ILE A 62 20.45 -22.16 36.52
N PRO A 63 20.46 -20.85 36.85
CA PRO A 63 20.94 -20.39 38.14
C PRO A 63 19.95 -20.80 39.25
N PRO A 64 20.42 -21.21 40.44
CA PRO A 64 19.53 -21.56 41.54
C PRO A 64 18.72 -20.34 42.03
N PRO A 65 17.47 -20.52 42.49
CA PRO A 65 16.58 -19.41 42.82
C PRO A 65 17.11 -18.58 43.99
N VAL A 66 17.23 -17.26 43.77
CA VAL A 66 17.56 -16.29 44.81
C VAL A 66 16.38 -16.16 45.76
N GLN A 67 16.60 -16.45 47.05
CA GLN A 67 15.61 -16.21 48.09
C GLN A 67 15.50 -14.71 48.36
N LEU A 68 14.30 -14.14 48.13
CA LEU A 68 13.96 -12.80 48.61
C LEU A 68 13.75 -12.85 50.14
N PRO A 69 14.26 -11.89 50.91
CA PRO A 69 14.24 -11.94 52.37
C PRO A 69 12.89 -11.54 52.97
N ASP A 70 12.50 -12.22 54.05
CA ASP A 70 11.31 -11.91 54.84
C ASP A 70 11.36 -10.51 55.46
N SER A 71 10.21 -9.82 55.46
CA SER A 71 9.96 -8.70 56.39
C SER A 71 8.47 -8.57 56.73
N GLU A 72 8.00 -9.35 57.71
CA GLU A 72 6.77 -8.99 58.43
C GLU A 72 6.99 -7.72 59.26
N LYS A 73 6.06 -6.74 59.24
CA LYS A 73 5.10 -6.55 60.36
C LYS A 73 4.21 -5.31 60.26
N ASP A 74 3.03 -5.50 60.86
CA ASP A 74 2.09 -4.52 61.41
C ASP A 74 1.41 -3.52 60.42
N SER A 75 0.10 -3.24 60.53
CA SER A 75 -0.86 -3.56 61.61
C SER A 75 -2.29 -3.85 61.11
N ASN A 76 -3.07 -4.57 61.94
CA ASN A 76 -4.46 -4.94 61.71
C ASN A 76 -5.45 -3.87 62.21
N SER A 77 -6.61 -3.71 61.55
CA SER A 77 -7.97 -3.80 62.14
C SER A 77 -9.06 -3.27 61.19
N ALA A 78 -10.31 -3.75 61.20
CA ALA A 78 -10.87 -5.00 61.74
C ALA A 78 -12.31 -5.19 61.23
N ASN A 79 -12.74 -6.43 61.00
CA ASN A 79 -13.90 -6.98 61.72
C ASN A 79 -14.06 -8.51 61.56
N LYS A 80 -14.78 -9.11 62.51
CA LYS A 80 -15.13 -10.53 62.61
C LYS A 80 -16.66 -10.64 62.57
N PRO A 81 -17.24 -11.78 62.14
CA PRO A 81 -17.46 -12.85 63.13
C PRO A 81 -17.27 -14.30 62.63
N LYS A 82 -17.24 -15.18 63.64
CA LYS A 82 -17.31 -16.66 63.66
C LYS A 82 -18.14 -16.99 64.93
N PRO A 83 -18.55 -18.25 65.24
CA PRO A 83 -18.66 -19.47 64.44
C PRO A 83 -20.07 -20.14 64.61
N VAL A 84 -20.27 -21.38 64.12
CA VAL A 84 -20.99 -22.50 64.79
C VAL A 84 -20.40 -23.84 64.25
N LEU A 85 -20.63 -24.96 64.95
CA LEU A 85 -20.11 -26.33 64.72
C LEU A 85 -21.27 -27.38 64.72
N SER A 86 -20.93 -28.67 64.56
CA SER A 86 -21.72 -29.88 64.94
C SER A 86 -22.97 -30.24 64.11
N GLU A 87 -23.46 -31.49 64.00
CA GLU A 87 -22.84 -32.85 64.01
C GLU A 87 -23.88 -33.93 63.58
N ASP A 88 -23.38 -35.04 63.01
CA ASP A 88 -23.80 -36.47 63.06
C ASP A 88 -25.22 -37.04 62.72
N GLU A 89 -25.19 -38.34 62.31
CA GLU A 89 -26.25 -39.40 62.29
C GLU A 89 -27.58 -39.21 61.47
N THR A 90 -28.36 -40.23 61.05
CA THR A 90 -28.36 -41.71 61.30
C THR A 90 -28.97 -42.59 60.15
N LYS A 91 -28.29 -43.70 59.82
CA LYS A 91 -28.75 -45.14 59.66
C LYS A 91 -30.05 -45.62 58.91
N LEU A 92 -29.82 -46.59 57.97
CA LEU A 92 -30.57 -47.86 57.68
C LEU A 92 -31.95 -47.84 56.92
N PRO A 93 -32.48 -48.99 56.37
CA PRO A 93 -31.88 -50.29 55.92
C PRO A 93 -32.46 -50.95 54.62
N ASN A 94 -31.94 -52.15 54.26
CA ASN A 94 -32.60 -53.30 53.54
C ASN A 94 -32.78 -53.29 51.98
N LYS A 95 -32.75 -54.43 51.23
CA LYS A 95 -32.21 -55.82 51.41
C LYS A 95 -32.38 -56.68 50.10
N VAL A 96 -31.59 -57.77 49.94
CA VAL A 96 -31.75 -58.92 48.98
C VAL A 96 -31.39 -58.64 47.48
N SER A 97 -30.89 -59.56 46.63
CA SER A 97 -29.80 -60.59 46.70
C SER A 97 -29.98 -61.71 45.63
N GLU A 98 -29.10 -61.78 44.61
CA GLU A 98 -28.77 -62.97 43.76
C GLU A 98 -27.55 -62.61 42.85
N GLY A 99 -26.66 -63.50 42.35
CA GLY A 99 -26.64 -64.97 42.43
C GLY A 99 -25.33 -65.73 42.05
N THR A 100 -24.19 -65.11 41.71
CA THR A 100 -22.84 -65.77 41.43
C THR A 100 -22.78 -66.73 40.19
N PRO A 101 -21.64 -67.37 39.75
CA PRO A 101 -20.21 -67.30 40.18
C PRO A 101 -19.07 -67.28 39.09
N ALA A 102 -17.90 -66.73 39.48
CA ALA A 102 -16.50 -67.23 39.33
C ALA A 102 -15.65 -67.24 38.01
N LYS A 103 -14.46 -66.61 38.12
CA LYS A 103 -13.11 -66.91 37.53
C LYS A 103 -12.92 -66.73 35.99
N ILE A 104 -11.73 -66.43 35.45
CA ILE A 104 -10.36 -66.98 35.64
C ILE A 104 -9.25 -65.89 35.69
N ASP A 105 -8.06 -66.30 36.15
CA ASP A 105 -6.86 -65.50 36.50
C ASP A 105 -5.98 -64.99 35.31
N THR A 106 -5.03 -64.11 35.63
CA THR A 106 -3.99 -63.49 34.77
C THR A 106 -2.93 -64.48 34.25
N PRO A 107 -2.21 -64.17 33.16
CA PRO A 107 -0.75 -63.97 33.30
C PRO A 107 -0.17 -62.81 32.46
N ALA A 108 1.15 -62.58 32.57
CA ALA A 108 1.84 -61.36 32.15
C ALA A 108 2.66 -61.47 30.84
N GLU A 109 3.04 -60.29 30.33
CA GLU A 109 4.33 -59.93 29.68
C GLU A 109 5.13 -61.01 28.90
N VAL A 110 5.30 -60.80 27.59
CA VAL A 110 6.32 -61.51 26.78
C VAL A 110 6.98 -60.55 25.78
N LYS A 111 8.32 -60.45 25.82
CA LYS A 111 9.18 -60.01 24.71
C LYS A 111 9.75 -61.24 23.99
N PRO A 112 9.94 -61.17 22.66
CA PRO A 112 11.20 -61.59 22.04
C PRO A 112 11.82 -60.42 21.25
N ALA A 113 13.11 -60.08 21.31
CA ALA A 113 14.34 -60.89 21.20
C ALA A 113 14.73 -61.21 19.74
N VAL A 114 15.98 -60.87 19.38
CA VAL A 114 16.53 -60.91 18.00
C VAL A 114 17.91 -61.58 18.02
N GLU A 115 18.06 -62.74 17.36
CA GLU A 115 19.36 -63.40 17.18
C GLU A 115 19.53 -64.01 15.76
N LYS A 116 20.40 -63.35 14.96
CA LYS A 116 21.61 -63.85 14.25
C LYS A 116 21.87 -65.39 14.08
N PRO A 117 22.84 -65.81 13.22
CA PRO A 117 23.15 -65.46 11.82
C PRO A 117 23.56 -66.74 11.00
N ILE A 118 24.68 -66.71 10.22
CA ILE A 118 25.39 -67.80 9.47
C ILE A 118 24.83 -67.97 8.03
N GLN A 119 25.62 -68.08 6.94
CA GLN A 119 26.99 -68.62 6.75
C GLN A 119 27.82 -67.89 5.66
N ALA A 120 29.17 -67.88 5.82
CA ALA A 120 30.28 -67.89 4.82
C ALA A 120 30.25 -67.01 3.53
N GLY A 121 31.39 -66.59 2.97
CA GLY A 121 32.77 -67.07 3.16
C GLY A 121 33.84 -66.01 3.44
N ASP A 122 35.08 -66.47 3.48
CA ASP A 122 36.27 -65.83 4.07
C ASP A 122 37.37 -65.71 3.01
N ASP A 123 38.20 -64.66 3.09
CA ASP A 123 39.63 -64.80 2.76
C ASP A 123 40.53 -63.78 3.49
N THR A 124 41.04 -64.21 4.64
CA THR A 124 42.27 -63.80 5.35
C THR A 124 43.47 -63.38 4.45
N LYS A 125 44.54 -62.64 4.83
CA LYS A 125 45.13 -62.05 6.07
C LYS A 125 45.66 -60.63 5.69
N GLY A 126 46.07 -59.70 6.58
CA GLY A 126 46.24 -59.69 8.04
C GLY A 126 47.66 -59.24 8.44
N GLY A 127 47.81 -58.22 9.30
CA GLY A 127 49.12 -57.75 9.79
C GLY A 127 49.09 -56.40 10.53
N VAL A 128 49.44 -56.40 11.82
CA VAL A 128 49.56 -55.26 12.78
C VAL A 128 50.61 -55.69 13.83
N PRO A 129 51.43 -54.82 14.47
CA PRO A 129 51.50 -53.35 14.42
C PRO A 129 52.86 -52.77 13.96
N GLY A 130 52.93 -51.44 13.82
CA GLY A 130 54.16 -50.64 13.75
C GLY A 130 53.92 -49.22 14.26
N GLU A 131 54.64 -48.80 15.30
CA GLU A 131 54.38 -47.56 16.06
C GLU A 131 55.28 -46.40 15.60
N LYS A 132 54.69 -45.24 15.24
CA LYS A 132 55.10 -43.88 15.72
C LYS A 132 54.34 -42.69 15.11
N THR A 133 54.32 -41.61 15.92
CA THR A 133 54.15 -40.17 15.59
C THR A 133 52.94 -39.75 14.75
N ASP A 134 51.86 -39.41 15.46
CA ASP A 134 51.43 -38.02 15.67
C ASP A 134 51.44 -37.05 14.47
N ASP A 135 50.26 -36.68 13.97
CA ASP A 135 49.93 -35.32 13.55
C ASP A 135 48.40 -35.12 13.54
N THR A 136 47.90 -33.97 13.97
CA THR A 136 46.46 -33.79 14.29
C THR A 136 45.64 -33.27 13.11
N LYS A 137 44.48 -33.87 12.82
CA LYS A 137 43.49 -33.28 11.88
C LYS A 137 42.04 -33.54 12.33
N PRO A 138 41.18 -32.50 12.42
CA PRO A 138 39.77 -32.67 12.82
C PRO A 138 38.91 -33.34 11.73
N PRO A 139 37.71 -33.84 12.08
CA PRO A 139 36.79 -34.45 11.12
C PRO A 139 36.32 -33.46 10.05
N ALA A 140 36.04 -33.97 8.84
CA ALA A 140 35.52 -33.14 7.75
C ALA A 140 34.02 -32.86 7.92
N GLU A 141 33.63 -31.60 7.84
CA GLU A 141 32.23 -31.18 7.73
C GLU A 141 31.59 -31.76 6.46
N GLN A 142 30.41 -32.35 6.60
CA GLN A 142 29.59 -32.71 5.45
C GLN A 142 28.95 -31.44 4.88
N ARG A 143 29.53 -30.92 3.78
CA ARG A 143 28.91 -29.83 3.02
C ARG A 143 27.57 -30.30 2.44
N PRO A 144 26.54 -29.43 2.36
CA PRO A 144 25.32 -29.75 1.64
C PRO A 144 25.61 -30.10 0.18
N PRO A 145 24.78 -30.95 -0.46
CA PRO A 145 25.02 -31.40 -1.83
C PRO A 145 25.05 -30.21 -2.79
N GLN A 146 26.14 -30.09 -3.55
CA GLN A 146 26.27 -29.02 -4.55
C GLN A 146 25.30 -29.28 -5.70
N ILE A 147 24.31 -28.39 -5.84
CA ILE A 147 23.43 -28.35 -7.02
C ILE A 147 24.32 -28.11 -8.25
N PRO A 148 24.18 -28.88 -9.35
CA PRO A 148 24.97 -28.67 -10.56
C PRO A 148 24.78 -27.26 -11.12
N SER A 149 25.83 -26.67 -11.68
CA SER A 149 25.77 -25.34 -12.29
C SER A 149 24.87 -25.33 -13.54
N ILE A 150 23.59 -24.95 -13.37
CA ILE A 150 22.62 -24.84 -14.45
C ILE A 150 23.02 -23.65 -15.33
N GLN A 151 23.53 -23.91 -16.54
CA GLN A 151 23.70 -22.85 -17.54
C GLN A 151 22.33 -22.39 -18.02
N PHE A 152 22.02 -21.12 -17.75
CA PHE A 152 20.68 -20.59 -17.80
C PHE A 152 20.28 -20.13 -19.21
N LYS A 153 19.29 -20.84 -19.78
CA LYS A 153 18.75 -20.56 -21.11
C LYS A 153 17.54 -19.62 -21.06
N ASP A 154 17.49 -18.63 -21.95
CA ASP A 154 16.47 -17.59 -22.08
C ASP A 154 15.24 -18.00 -22.91
N PRO A 155 14.03 -17.53 -22.57
CA PRO A 155 12.82 -17.79 -23.36
C PRO A 155 12.95 -17.25 -24.81
N PRO A 156 12.22 -17.82 -25.78
CA PRO A 156 12.17 -17.29 -27.14
C PRO A 156 11.74 -15.83 -27.18
N LYS A 157 12.43 -15.00 -28.00
CA LYS A 157 12.20 -13.55 -28.09
C LYS A 157 10.85 -13.12 -28.71
N HIS A 158 9.96 -14.07 -28.95
CA HIS A 158 8.60 -13.86 -29.47
C HIS A 158 7.56 -14.61 -28.62
N ALA A 159 7.72 -14.54 -27.30
CA ALA A 159 6.67 -14.86 -26.33
C ALA A 159 5.64 -13.71 -26.17
N ASP A 160 5.75 -12.66 -26.97
CA ASP A 160 4.65 -11.72 -27.20
C ASP A 160 3.57 -12.42 -28.01
N ASN A 161 2.41 -12.58 -27.37
CA ASN A 161 1.33 -13.44 -27.81
C ASN A 161 0.08 -12.60 -28.11
N PRO A 162 0.02 -11.91 -29.26
CA PRO A 162 -1.10 -11.05 -29.60
C PRO A 162 -2.36 -11.86 -29.90
N ASP A 163 -3.47 -11.50 -29.24
CA ASP A 163 -4.85 -11.85 -29.57
C ASP A 163 -5.08 -13.28 -30.09
N ILE A 164 -4.69 -14.28 -29.28
CA ILE A 164 -5.18 -15.64 -29.49
C ILE A 164 -6.70 -15.63 -29.34
N PRO A 165 -7.45 -16.27 -30.26
CA PRO A 165 -8.89 -16.50 -30.09
C PRO A 165 -9.24 -17.06 -28.71
N LEU A 166 -10.37 -16.62 -28.15
CA LEU A 166 -10.94 -17.24 -26.92
C LEU A 166 -11.59 -18.60 -27.20
N VAL A 167 -11.79 -18.92 -28.48
CA VAL A 167 -12.43 -20.13 -28.98
C VAL A 167 -11.57 -20.84 -30.01
N ASP A 168 -11.68 -22.17 -30.03
CA ASP A 168 -11.08 -23.04 -31.04
C ASP A 168 -11.77 -22.87 -32.41
N LEU A 169 -11.22 -23.51 -33.44
CA LEU A 169 -11.71 -23.43 -34.84
C LEU A 169 -13.15 -23.91 -35.05
N ASP A 170 -13.75 -24.62 -34.09
CA ASP A 170 -15.15 -25.05 -34.08
C ASP A 170 -16.08 -24.16 -33.23
N GLY A 171 -15.54 -23.15 -32.55
CA GLY A 171 -16.26 -22.25 -31.65
C GLY A 171 -16.36 -22.76 -30.20
N SER A 172 -15.73 -23.88 -29.84
CA SER A 172 -15.62 -24.33 -28.45
C SER A 172 -14.63 -23.46 -27.65
N LYS A 173 -14.79 -23.38 -26.33
CA LYS A 173 -13.90 -22.61 -25.45
C LYS A 173 -12.53 -23.30 -25.33
N ILE A 174 -11.44 -22.52 -25.36
CA ILE A 174 -10.10 -23.05 -25.07
C ILE A 174 -9.91 -23.14 -23.56
N HIS A 175 -9.67 -24.35 -23.05
CA HIS A 175 -9.42 -24.59 -21.62
C HIS A 175 -7.92 -24.80 -21.33
N TRP A 176 -7.47 -24.40 -20.14
CA TRP A 176 -6.12 -24.66 -19.66
C TRP A 176 -5.86 -26.16 -19.57
N THR A 177 -4.69 -26.59 -20.02
CA THR A 177 -4.18 -27.94 -19.85
C THR A 177 -2.80 -27.89 -19.23
N LYS A 178 -2.52 -28.76 -18.25
CA LYS A 178 -1.26 -28.74 -17.51
C LYS A 178 -0.04 -28.84 -18.44
N PRO A 179 0.81 -27.80 -18.55
CA PRO A 179 1.98 -27.83 -19.42
C PRO A 179 2.99 -28.89 -18.96
N LYS A 180 3.87 -29.27 -19.87
CA LYS A 180 5.03 -30.10 -19.51
C LYS A 180 6.09 -29.21 -18.85
N GLU A 181 6.41 -29.52 -17.58
CA GLU A 181 7.49 -28.89 -16.83
C GLU A 181 8.83 -28.94 -17.61
N HIS A 182 9.46 -27.77 -17.78
CA HIS A 182 10.81 -27.61 -18.36
C HIS A 182 11.89 -27.71 -17.29
N PHE A 183 11.55 -27.24 -16.09
CA PHE A 183 12.37 -27.31 -14.90
C PHE A 183 11.58 -28.14 -13.87
N PRO A 184 11.61 -29.48 -13.90
CA PRO A 184 11.05 -30.29 -12.82
C PRO A 184 11.89 -30.14 -11.53
N ILE A 185 11.27 -30.31 -10.36
CA ILE A 185 11.99 -30.44 -9.08
C ILE A 185 12.22 -31.94 -8.81
N PRO A 186 13.46 -32.40 -8.54
CA PRO A 186 13.70 -33.77 -8.12
C PRO A 186 12.94 -34.07 -6.82
N PRO A 187 12.21 -35.20 -6.68
CA PRO A 187 11.39 -35.47 -5.49
C PRO A 187 12.16 -35.40 -4.16
N GLU A 188 13.44 -35.78 -4.15
CA GLU A 188 14.37 -35.70 -3.03
C GLU A 188 14.80 -34.26 -2.67
N SER A 189 14.51 -33.29 -3.53
CA SER A 189 14.78 -31.86 -3.34
C SER A 189 13.54 -31.04 -2.96
N ILE A 190 12.36 -31.67 -2.83
CA ILE A 190 11.14 -31.03 -2.34
C ILE A 190 11.23 -30.94 -0.82
N ARG A 191 11.17 -29.72 -0.29
CA ARG A 191 11.23 -29.43 1.14
C ARG A 191 9.95 -29.93 1.83
N PRO A 192 10.05 -30.67 2.94
CA PRO A 192 8.89 -31.03 3.74
C PRO A 192 8.29 -29.79 4.42
N ILE A 193 7.01 -29.87 4.78
CA ILE A 193 6.38 -28.89 5.68
C ILE A 193 7.08 -28.98 7.05
N PRO A 194 7.41 -27.86 7.72
CA PRO A 194 8.01 -27.88 9.05
C PRO A 194 7.17 -28.67 10.06
N THR A 195 7.81 -29.58 10.80
CA THR A 195 7.17 -30.38 11.85
C THR A 195 8.07 -30.46 13.08
N GLY A 196 7.50 -30.26 14.27
CA GLY A 196 8.23 -30.35 15.53
C GLY A 196 7.37 -29.86 16.71
N THR A 197 7.96 -29.81 17.90
CA THR A 197 7.36 -29.10 19.03
C THR A 197 7.46 -27.60 18.79
N ALA A 198 6.33 -26.90 18.74
CA ALA A 198 6.29 -25.45 18.60
C ALA A 198 7.09 -24.77 19.73
N PRO A 199 7.85 -23.68 19.45
CA PRO A 199 8.29 -22.77 20.51
C PRO A 199 7.08 -22.14 21.20
N ASN A 200 7.28 -21.59 22.40
CA ASN A 200 6.22 -20.96 23.17
C ASN A 200 5.78 -19.61 22.56
N VAL A 201 4.92 -19.66 21.55
CA VAL A 201 4.27 -18.48 20.96
C VAL A 201 3.40 -17.80 22.01
N PHE A 202 3.61 -16.51 22.25
CA PHE A 202 2.84 -15.76 23.24
C PHE A 202 1.36 -15.69 22.89
N ARG A 203 0.51 -15.59 23.93
CA ARG A 203 -0.92 -15.32 23.76
C ARG A 203 -1.13 -13.93 23.15
N ILE A 204 -1.90 -13.87 22.07
CA ILE A 204 -2.16 -12.66 21.28
C ILE A 204 -3.48 -12.04 21.73
N GLN A 205 -4.51 -12.86 21.91
CA GLN A 205 -5.84 -12.41 22.33
C GLN A 205 -5.80 -11.89 23.77
N PHE A 206 -6.45 -10.75 24.01
CA PHE A 206 -6.68 -10.24 25.36
C PHE A 206 -7.54 -11.20 26.20
N ASP A 207 -7.36 -11.18 27.53
CA ASP A 207 -8.14 -12.01 28.45
C ASP A 207 -9.49 -11.36 28.82
N PHE A 208 -10.41 -11.39 27.86
CA PHE A 208 -11.74 -10.84 27.99
C PHE A 208 -12.52 -11.47 29.15
N GLN A 209 -12.81 -10.65 30.16
CA GLN A 209 -13.71 -11.01 31.26
C GLN A 209 -15.17 -10.94 30.80
N ALA A 210 -16.10 -11.41 31.64
CA ALA A 210 -17.53 -11.31 31.35
C ALA A 210 -17.97 -9.84 31.20
N GLU A 211 -18.62 -9.52 30.08
CA GLU A 211 -19.18 -8.20 29.80
C GLU A 211 -20.31 -7.84 30.78
N ASP A 212 -20.46 -6.55 31.07
CA ASP A 212 -21.69 -6.07 31.69
C ASP A 212 -22.86 -6.07 30.70
N VAL A 213 -24.08 -6.04 31.26
CA VAL A 213 -25.32 -6.16 30.48
C VAL A 213 -25.49 -5.02 29.46
N GLN A 214 -25.08 -3.79 29.80
CA GLN A 214 -25.28 -2.64 28.92
C GLN A 214 -24.27 -2.64 27.77
N THR A 215 -22.99 -2.91 28.04
CA THR A 215 -21.97 -3.09 26.98
C THR A 215 -22.36 -4.22 26.04
N SER A 216 -22.82 -5.36 26.57
CA SER A 216 -23.23 -6.50 25.74
C SER A 216 -24.47 -6.19 24.88
N VAL A 217 -25.46 -5.46 25.42
CA VAL A 217 -26.64 -5.00 24.65
C VAL A 217 -26.22 -4.06 23.52
N THR A 218 -25.43 -3.02 23.81
CA THR A 218 -24.93 -2.07 22.80
C THR A 218 -24.13 -2.80 21.71
N ARG A 219 -23.21 -3.70 22.09
CA ARG A 219 -22.42 -4.48 21.13
C ARG A 219 -23.30 -5.38 20.25
N GLN A 220 -24.32 -6.03 20.82
CA GLN A 220 -25.26 -6.87 20.06
C GLN A 220 -26.14 -6.07 19.10
N GLU A 221 -26.53 -4.83 19.44
CA GLU A 221 -27.23 -3.93 18.52
C GLU A 221 -26.34 -3.52 17.33
N ARG A 222 -25.09 -3.13 17.61
CA ARG A 222 -24.09 -2.83 16.57
C ARG A 222 -23.84 -4.02 15.65
N LEU A 223 -23.61 -5.21 16.21
CA LEU A 223 -23.43 -6.47 15.48
C LEU A 223 -24.62 -6.78 14.56
N LYS A 224 -25.85 -6.59 15.06
CA LYS A 224 -27.09 -6.77 14.29
C LYS A 224 -27.18 -5.76 13.14
N ARG A 225 -26.74 -4.51 13.33
CA ARG A 225 -26.70 -3.50 12.27
C ARG A 225 -25.68 -3.86 11.19
N VAL A 226 -24.46 -4.29 11.54
CA VAL A 226 -23.48 -4.75 10.55
C VAL A 226 -24.00 -5.97 9.79
N LYS A 227 -24.57 -6.97 10.47
CA LYS A 227 -25.19 -8.13 9.80
C LYS A 227 -26.31 -7.70 8.84
N SER A 228 -27.09 -6.68 9.16
CA SER A 228 -28.13 -6.18 8.23
C SER A 228 -27.57 -5.57 6.94
N GLU A 229 -26.33 -5.05 6.96
CA GLU A 229 -25.65 -4.57 5.75
C GLU A 229 -24.97 -5.70 4.97
N ILE A 230 -24.41 -6.72 5.64
CA ILE A 230 -23.94 -7.97 4.99
C ILE A 230 -25.09 -8.63 4.22
N VAL A 231 -26.24 -8.85 4.90
CA VAL A 231 -27.44 -9.43 4.28
C VAL A 231 -27.90 -8.61 3.07
N ARG A 232 -27.83 -7.28 3.15
CA ARG A 232 -28.26 -6.39 2.06
C ARG A 232 -27.29 -6.43 0.88
N ALA A 233 -26.00 -6.24 1.10
CA ALA A 233 -24.97 -6.28 0.06
C ALA A 233 -24.94 -7.65 -0.65
N TRP A 234 -24.99 -8.75 0.12
CA TRP A 234 -25.11 -10.09 -0.44
C TRP A 234 -26.40 -10.27 -1.25
N SER A 235 -27.54 -9.77 -0.77
CA SER A 235 -28.80 -9.83 -1.53
C SER A 235 -28.75 -9.01 -2.83
N GLY A 236 -28.02 -7.89 -2.86
CA GLY A 236 -27.74 -7.12 -4.06
C GLY A 236 -26.89 -7.90 -5.06
N TYR A 237 -25.76 -8.46 -4.60
CA TYR A 237 -24.86 -9.30 -5.40
C TYR A 237 -25.60 -10.51 -5.97
N ARG A 238 -26.24 -11.32 -5.11
CA ARG A 238 -26.99 -12.54 -5.45
C ARG A 238 -28.19 -12.28 -6.39
N LYS A 239 -28.63 -11.03 -6.55
CA LYS A 239 -29.72 -10.62 -7.47
C LYS A 239 -29.23 -10.26 -8.87
N SER A 240 -28.04 -9.69 -9.01
CA SER A 240 -27.59 -9.02 -10.25
C SER A 240 -26.19 -9.41 -10.75
N ALA A 241 -25.36 -10.02 -9.91
CA ALA A 241 -23.95 -10.29 -10.18
C ALA A 241 -23.51 -11.71 -9.73
N PHE A 242 -24.44 -12.59 -9.35
CA PHE A 242 -24.11 -13.95 -8.91
C PHE A 242 -23.36 -14.73 -10.01
N MET A 243 -22.23 -15.36 -9.66
CA MET A 243 -21.23 -15.97 -10.57
C MET A 243 -20.37 -14.97 -11.39
N HIS A 244 -20.58 -13.66 -11.26
CA HIS A 244 -19.69 -12.62 -11.78
C HIS A 244 -18.82 -12.06 -10.64
N ASP A 245 -17.69 -11.42 -10.96
CA ASP A 245 -16.69 -11.05 -9.94
C ASP A 245 -17.22 -9.98 -8.97
N GLU A 246 -17.91 -8.96 -9.47
CA GLU A 246 -18.34 -7.78 -8.69
C GLU A 246 -19.75 -7.30 -9.02
N LEU A 247 -20.35 -6.57 -8.08
CA LEU A 247 -21.61 -5.85 -8.30
C LEU A 247 -21.35 -4.41 -8.81
N SER A 248 -22.21 -3.93 -9.69
CA SER A 248 -22.42 -2.48 -9.92
C SER A 248 -23.67 -2.06 -9.13
N PRO A 249 -23.52 -1.53 -7.89
CA PRO A 249 -24.56 -1.46 -6.86
C PRO A 249 -25.63 -0.37 -7.07
N ALA A 250 -25.43 0.54 -8.01
CA ALA A 250 -26.37 1.60 -8.38
C ALA A 250 -27.08 1.31 -9.72
N SER A 251 -26.39 0.76 -10.72
CA SER A 251 -27.03 0.32 -11.98
C SER A 251 -27.56 -1.12 -11.95
N MET A 252 -27.24 -1.88 -10.91
CA MET A 252 -27.61 -3.30 -10.72
C MET A 252 -27.13 -4.22 -11.85
N LYS A 253 -25.91 -3.93 -12.33
CA LYS A 253 -25.12 -4.76 -13.26
C LYS A 253 -23.99 -5.47 -12.51
N TYR A 254 -23.00 -5.98 -13.25
CA TYR A 254 -21.81 -6.63 -12.73
C TYR A 254 -20.56 -6.17 -13.49
N ARG A 255 -19.38 -6.45 -12.93
CA ARG A 255 -18.08 -6.45 -13.61
C ARG A 255 -17.39 -7.79 -13.38
N ASP A 256 -16.53 -8.16 -14.33
CA ASP A 256 -15.61 -9.30 -14.25
C ASP A 256 -14.18 -8.76 -14.33
N SER A 257 -13.77 -8.01 -13.29
CA SER A 257 -12.48 -7.29 -13.26
C SER A 257 -11.28 -8.20 -13.03
N PHE A 258 -11.52 -9.40 -12.51
CA PHE A 258 -10.55 -10.48 -12.39
C PHE A 258 -10.80 -11.48 -13.53
N CYS A 259 -10.90 -12.77 -13.23
CA CYS A 259 -11.02 -13.82 -14.22
C CYS A 259 -12.46 -14.14 -14.67
N GLY A 260 -13.49 -13.51 -14.11
CA GLY A 260 -14.88 -13.93 -14.33
C GLY A 260 -15.19 -15.27 -13.66
N TRP A 261 -14.66 -15.47 -12.46
CA TRP A 261 -14.82 -16.69 -11.66
C TRP A 261 -15.73 -16.49 -10.44
N GLY A 262 -16.15 -15.24 -10.18
CA GLY A 262 -17.02 -14.90 -9.06
C GLY A 262 -16.23 -14.55 -7.80
N ALA A 263 -15.30 -13.60 -7.87
CA ALA A 263 -14.57 -13.08 -6.70
C ALA A 263 -15.51 -12.84 -5.49
N THR A 264 -16.52 -11.96 -5.62
CA THR A 264 -17.48 -11.69 -4.53
C THR A 264 -18.24 -12.94 -4.06
N LEU A 265 -18.49 -13.94 -4.92
CA LEU A 265 -19.09 -15.23 -4.53
C LEU A 265 -18.15 -16.04 -3.63
N VAL A 266 -16.87 -16.15 -3.99
CA VAL A 266 -15.88 -16.95 -3.26
C VAL A 266 -15.43 -16.23 -1.99
N ASP A 267 -15.06 -14.96 -2.11
CA ASP A 267 -14.48 -14.16 -1.03
C ASP A 267 -15.53 -13.95 0.09
N SER A 268 -16.82 -13.85 -0.23
CA SER A 268 -17.89 -13.71 0.77
C SER A 268 -18.16 -14.97 1.58
N LEU A 269 -17.68 -16.16 1.19
CA LEU A 269 -18.09 -17.43 1.81
C LEU A 269 -17.83 -17.47 3.31
N ASP A 270 -16.62 -17.13 3.76
CA ASP A 270 -16.31 -17.15 5.18
C ASP A 270 -17.07 -16.07 5.95
N THR A 271 -17.29 -14.87 5.38
CA THR A 271 -18.18 -13.84 5.94
C THR A 271 -19.60 -14.38 6.13
N LEU A 272 -20.19 -15.03 5.13
CA LEU A 272 -21.53 -15.65 5.24
C LEU A 272 -21.55 -16.68 6.37
N TRP A 273 -20.52 -17.52 6.48
CA TRP A 273 -20.42 -18.50 7.55
C TRP A 273 -20.28 -17.84 8.94
N ILE A 274 -19.40 -16.86 9.10
CA ILE A 274 -19.11 -16.13 10.34
C ILE A 274 -20.32 -15.28 10.78
N ALA A 275 -21.02 -14.67 9.82
CA ALA A 275 -22.28 -13.96 10.03
C ALA A 275 -23.45 -14.88 10.40
N GLY A 276 -23.30 -16.20 10.25
CA GLY A 276 -24.38 -17.16 10.47
C GLY A 276 -25.48 -17.08 9.42
N MET A 277 -25.11 -16.80 8.17
CA MET A 277 -25.93 -16.87 6.95
C MET A 277 -25.67 -18.24 6.30
N LYS A 278 -26.16 -19.30 6.95
CA LYS A 278 -25.78 -20.69 6.64
C LYS A 278 -26.47 -21.22 5.38
N ASP A 279 -27.69 -20.76 5.10
CA ASP A 279 -28.45 -21.18 3.93
C ASP A 279 -27.90 -20.50 2.67
N GLU A 280 -27.51 -19.23 2.80
CA GLU A 280 -26.81 -18.47 1.76
C GLU A 280 -25.41 -19.03 1.47
N PHE A 281 -24.70 -19.47 2.51
CA PHE A 281 -23.42 -20.18 2.37
C PHE A 281 -23.57 -21.52 1.63
N ASP A 282 -24.58 -22.32 1.98
CA ASP A 282 -24.84 -23.61 1.35
C ASP A 282 -25.21 -23.46 -0.14
N GLU A 283 -25.94 -22.41 -0.51
CA GLU A 283 -26.17 -22.05 -1.92
C GLU A 283 -24.87 -21.61 -2.62
N ALA A 284 -24.06 -20.75 -1.99
CA ALA A 284 -22.80 -20.26 -2.54
C ALA A 284 -21.77 -21.39 -2.74
N ALA A 285 -21.61 -22.30 -1.78
CA ALA A 285 -20.72 -23.45 -1.89
C ALA A 285 -21.14 -24.43 -3.01
N LYS A 286 -22.45 -24.53 -3.31
CA LYS A 286 -23.00 -25.29 -4.46
C LYS A 286 -22.93 -24.53 -5.79
N ALA A 287 -22.63 -23.24 -5.75
CA ALA A 287 -22.30 -22.45 -6.94
C ALA A 287 -20.82 -22.59 -7.29
N VAL A 288 -19.95 -22.63 -6.27
CA VAL A 288 -18.49 -22.87 -6.40
C VAL A 288 -18.14 -24.20 -7.09
N GLU A 289 -18.93 -25.26 -6.91
CA GLU A 289 -18.80 -26.53 -7.65
C GLU A 289 -18.85 -26.34 -9.19
N LYS A 290 -19.47 -25.26 -9.67
CA LYS A 290 -19.70 -24.95 -11.09
C LYS A 290 -18.71 -23.94 -11.68
N ILE A 291 -17.82 -23.37 -10.86
CA ILE A 291 -16.74 -22.51 -11.35
C ILE A 291 -15.78 -23.40 -12.16
N ASP A 292 -15.33 -22.92 -13.31
CA ASP A 292 -14.30 -23.57 -14.11
C ASP A 292 -13.03 -22.71 -14.11
N PHE A 293 -12.05 -23.09 -13.28
CA PHE A 293 -10.78 -22.37 -13.20
C PHE A 293 -9.88 -22.59 -14.44
N THR A 294 -10.26 -23.50 -15.36
CA THR A 294 -9.51 -23.73 -16.59
C THR A 294 -9.85 -22.74 -17.71
N TYR A 295 -10.90 -21.93 -17.57
CA TYR A 295 -11.28 -20.92 -18.57
C TYR A 295 -11.37 -19.52 -17.98
N THR A 296 -10.87 -18.51 -18.69
CA THR A 296 -11.22 -17.10 -18.46
C THR A 296 -11.23 -16.34 -19.79
N ASP A 297 -12.00 -15.26 -19.89
CA ASP A 297 -11.95 -14.34 -21.04
C ASP A 297 -10.69 -13.44 -21.02
N ARG A 298 -9.88 -13.47 -19.94
CA ARG A 298 -8.59 -12.77 -19.87
C ARG A 298 -7.49 -13.41 -20.72
N ASN A 299 -6.51 -12.58 -21.08
CA ASN A 299 -5.24 -13.02 -21.65
C ASN A 299 -4.25 -13.59 -20.61
N ASP A 300 -4.43 -13.25 -19.34
CA ASP A 300 -3.55 -13.55 -18.21
C ASP A 300 -4.33 -13.78 -16.90
N ILE A 301 -3.78 -14.57 -15.99
CA ILE A 301 -4.28 -14.73 -14.62
C ILE A 301 -3.42 -13.86 -13.69
N PRO A 302 -3.99 -12.85 -12.99
CA PRO A 302 -3.26 -12.07 -11.99
C PRO A 302 -3.07 -12.92 -10.73
N VAL A 303 -1.87 -13.44 -10.52
CA VAL A 303 -1.61 -14.50 -9.52
C VAL A 303 -1.85 -14.02 -8.08
N PHE A 304 -1.40 -12.82 -7.75
CA PHE A 304 -1.56 -12.22 -6.42
C PHE A 304 -3.05 -12.18 -6.03
N GLU A 305 -3.85 -11.45 -6.81
CA GLU A 305 -5.32 -11.37 -6.67
C GLU A 305 -5.98 -12.76 -6.65
N THR A 306 -5.57 -13.65 -7.56
CA THR A 306 -6.12 -15.01 -7.65
C THR A 306 -5.83 -15.83 -6.39
N THR A 307 -4.67 -15.63 -5.78
CA THR A 307 -4.24 -16.35 -4.59
C THR A 307 -4.94 -15.82 -3.35
N ILE A 308 -4.89 -14.50 -3.10
CA ILE A 308 -5.44 -13.91 -1.88
C ILE A 308 -6.97 -14.03 -1.83
N ARG A 309 -7.66 -13.82 -2.96
CA ARG A 309 -9.13 -13.90 -3.11
C ARG A 309 -9.61 -15.34 -3.20
N TYR A 310 -9.38 -16.01 -4.33
CA TYR A 310 -9.99 -17.30 -4.61
C TYR A 310 -9.36 -18.44 -3.80
N LEU A 311 -8.03 -18.57 -3.79
CA LEU A 311 -7.39 -19.65 -3.03
C LEU A 311 -7.54 -19.42 -1.52
N GLY A 312 -7.39 -18.19 -1.05
CA GLY A 312 -7.66 -17.79 0.33
C GLY A 312 -9.10 -18.03 0.74
N GLY A 313 -10.08 -17.49 0.01
CA GLY A 313 -11.51 -17.62 0.29
C GLY A 313 -11.99 -19.06 0.35
N LEU A 314 -11.56 -19.91 -0.59
CA LEU A 314 -11.88 -21.35 -0.56
C LEU A 314 -11.30 -22.06 0.68
N ILE A 315 -10.05 -21.77 1.04
CA ILE A 315 -9.38 -22.38 2.21
C ILE A 315 -9.99 -21.87 3.52
N GLY A 316 -10.21 -20.56 3.66
CA GLY A 316 -10.84 -19.93 4.82
C GLY A 316 -12.26 -20.44 5.03
N ALA A 317 -13.08 -20.47 3.97
CA ALA A 317 -14.42 -21.02 3.99
C ALA A 317 -14.45 -22.50 4.38
N TYR A 318 -13.50 -23.30 3.91
CA TYR A 318 -13.34 -24.70 4.32
C TYR A 318 -13.01 -24.83 5.82
N ASP A 319 -12.00 -24.09 6.31
CA ASP A 319 -11.58 -24.13 7.72
C ASP A 319 -12.69 -23.68 8.68
N VAL A 320 -13.36 -22.54 8.41
CA VAL A 320 -14.45 -22.07 9.28
C VAL A 320 -15.67 -23.01 9.25
N SER A 321 -15.94 -23.66 8.12
CA SER A 321 -17.05 -24.62 7.97
C SER A 321 -16.78 -26.03 8.52
N GLY A 322 -15.66 -26.20 9.24
CA GLY A 322 -15.31 -27.39 10.01
C GLY A 322 -14.05 -28.11 9.53
N GLY A 323 -13.46 -27.66 8.42
CA GLY A 323 -12.28 -28.26 7.82
C GLY A 323 -12.48 -29.77 7.56
N PRO A 324 -11.52 -30.64 7.96
CA PRO A 324 -11.65 -32.09 7.83
C PRO A 324 -12.86 -32.73 8.54
N ASN A 325 -13.54 -32.02 9.44
CA ASN A 325 -14.76 -32.47 10.12
C ASN A 325 -16.03 -31.79 9.57
N GLY A 326 -15.91 -30.90 8.59
CA GLY A 326 -17.01 -30.22 7.91
C GLY A 326 -17.57 -31.02 6.74
N GLN A 327 -18.70 -30.58 6.18
CA GLN A 327 -19.33 -31.24 5.02
C GLN A 327 -18.88 -30.69 3.66
N TYR A 328 -18.20 -29.53 3.63
CA TYR A 328 -17.93 -28.77 2.41
C TYR A 328 -16.57 -29.09 1.78
N LYS A 329 -16.24 -30.39 1.64
CA LYS A 329 -14.98 -30.85 1.02
C LYS A 329 -14.74 -30.27 -0.38
N ILE A 330 -15.81 -29.98 -1.12
CA ILE A 330 -15.76 -29.33 -2.45
C ILE A 330 -14.93 -28.04 -2.45
N LEU A 331 -14.92 -27.27 -1.36
CA LEU A 331 -14.13 -26.03 -1.26
C LEU A 331 -12.63 -26.32 -1.30
N LEU A 332 -12.17 -27.35 -0.56
CA LEU A 332 -10.78 -27.82 -0.61
C LEU A 332 -10.44 -28.47 -1.96
N ASP A 333 -11.38 -29.20 -2.57
CA ASP A 333 -11.15 -29.82 -3.88
C ASP A 333 -11.00 -28.76 -5.00
N LYS A 334 -11.82 -27.71 -4.98
CA LYS A 334 -11.69 -26.54 -5.85
C LYS A 334 -10.43 -25.72 -5.56
N ALA A 335 -10.00 -25.63 -4.30
CA ALA A 335 -8.71 -25.00 -3.94
C ALA A 335 -7.51 -25.78 -4.50
N VAL A 336 -7.55 -27.12 -4.46
CA VAL A 336 -6.52 -27.98 -5.08
C VAL A 336 -6.53 -27.86 -6.61
N GLU A 337 -7.70 -27.80 -7.24
CA GLU A 337 -7.84 -27.57 -8.69
C GLU A 337 -7.14 -26.28 -9.11
N LEU A 338 -7.49 -25.14 -8.47
CA LEU A 338 -6.86 -23.84 -8.74
C LEU A 338 -5.35 -23.87 -8.47
N ALA A 339 -4.92 -24.51 -7.39
CA ALA A 339 -3.50 -24.61 -7.04
C ALA A 339 -2.69 -25.47 -8.02
N GLU A 340 -3.25 -26.50 -8.66
CA GLU A 340 -2.56 -27.24 -9.73
C GLU A 340 -2.34 -26.39 -10.99
N ILE A 341 -3.20 -25.41 -11.25
CA ILE A 341 -3.02 -24.40 -12.31
C ILE A 341 -1.91 -23.43 -11.90
N LEU A 342 -2.04 -22.82 -10.72
CA LEU A 342 -1.07 -21.84 -10.21
C LEU A 342 0.32 -22.43 -9.99
N MET A 343 0.47 -23.72 -9.66
CA MET A 343 1.79 -24.36 -9.53
C MET A 343 2.64 -24.28 -10.82
N GLY A 344 2.03 -24.09 -11.99
CA GLY A 344 2.75 -23.88 -13.25
C GLY A 344 3.62 -22.62 -13.29
N ILE A 345 3.31 -21.60 -12.48
CA ILE A 345 4.05 -20.33 -12.49
C ILE A 345 5.47 -20.46 -11.91
N PHE A 346 5.74 -21.51 -11.13
CA PHE A 346 7.04 -21.80 -10.52
C PHE A 346 7.92 -22.70 -11.42
N ASP A 347 7.49 -23.02 -12.63
CA ASP A 347 8.32 -23.65 -13.67
C ASP A 347 9.28 -22.63 -14.32
N THR A 348 10.11 -22.02 -13.48
CA THR A 348 11.17 -21.09 -13.86
C THR A 348 12.53 -21.60 -13.35
N PRO A 349 13.64 -21.24 -14.01
CA PRO A 349 14.97 -21.76 -13.67
C PRO A 349 15.44 -21.49 -12.25
N ASN A 350 14.89 -20.47 -11.58
CA ASN A 350 15.19 -20.06 -10.21
C ASN A 350 13.98 -20.12 -9.26
N ARG A 351 12.85 -20.72 -9.68
CA ARG A 351 11.60 -20.87 -8.90
C ARG A 351 10.87 -19.60 -8.49
N MET A 352 11.26 -18.44 -9.01
CA MET A 352 10.47 -17.23 -8.82
C MET A 352 9.24 -17.26 -9.76
N PRO A 353 8.06 -16.79 -9.30
CA PRO A 353 6.79 -16.96 -10.01
C PRO A 353 6.61 -16.05 -11.24
N LEU A 354 5.79 -16.51 -12.19
CA LEU A 354 5.16 -15.68 -13.22
C LEU A 354 3.86 -15.06 -12.66
N LEU A 355 3.91 -13.81 -12.19
CA LEU A 355 2.80 -13.20 -11.45
C LEU A 355 1.61 -12.71 -12.33
N TYR A 356 1.82 -12.61 -13.64
CA TYR A 356 0.76 -12.42 -14.65
C TYR A 356 0.81 -13.61 -15.61
N TYR A 357 0.11 -14.69 -15.25
CA TYR A 357 0.25 -15.97 -15.92
C TYR A 357 -0.60 -16.04 -17.20
N ARG A 358 0.04 -15.84 -18.35
CA ARG A 358 -0.54 -16.10 -19.69
C ARG A 358 -0.73 -17.60 -19.88
N TRP A 359 -1.93 -18.07 -19.58
CA TRP A 359 -2.28 -19.48 -19.39
C TRP A 359 -2.54 -20.28 -20.68
N ARG A 360 -2.63 -19.62 -21.85
CA ARG A 360 -2.93 -20.26 -23.15
C ARG A 360 -1.68 -20.66 -23.94
N GLU A 361 -1.82 -21.74 -24.71
CA GLU A 361 -0.82 -22.14 -25.73
C GLU A 361 -0.78 -21.16 -26.91
N PRO A 362 0.38 -20.92 -27.56
CA PRO A 362 1.66 -21.59 -27.37
C PRO A 362 2.55 -20.92 -26.31
N TYR A 363 2.04 -19.97 -25.51
CA TYR A 363 2.82 -19.35 -24.45
C TYR A 363 3.07 -20.34 -23.30
N ALA A 364 2.01 -21.04 -22.85
CA ALA A 364 2.07 -21.92 -21.68
C ALA A 364 3.06 -23.10 -21.81
N SER A 365 3.28 -23.65 -23.02
CA SER A 365 4.28 -24.71 -23.25
C SER A 365 5.73 -24.22 -23.43
N GLN A 366 6.00 -22.91 -23.42
CA GLN A 366 7.37 -22.40 -23.50
C GLN A 366 8.03 -22.35 -22.11
N PRO A 367 9.37 -22.55 -22.02
CA PRO A 367 10.11 -22.28 -20.78
C PRO A 367 10.17 -20.77 -20.52
N HIS A 368 9.99 -20.34 -19.27
CA HIS A 368 9.91 -18.92 -18.90
C HIS A 368 10.90 -18.51 -17.81
N ARG A 369 10.94 -17.21 -17.49
CA ARG A 369 11.59 -16.62 -16.31
C ARG A 369 10.64 -15.63 -15.66
N ALA A 370 10.74 -15.46 -14.34
CA ALA A 370 10.13 -14.32 -13.66
C ALA A 370 10.68 -12.99 -14.20
N GLY A 371 9.91 -11.90 -14.01
CA GLY A 371 10.25 -10.56 -14.49
C GLY A 371 10.73 -9.62 -13.39
N THR A 372 10.45 -8.32 -13.58
CA THR A 372 10.41 -7.33 -12.50
C THR A 372 9.01 -7.34 -11.88
N VAL A 373 8.96 -7.49 -10.56
CA VAL A 373 7.74 -7.74 -9.76
C VAL A 373 7.66 -6.77 -8.58
N GLY A 374 6.46 -6.52 -8.05
CA GLY A 374 6.29 -5.92 -6.72
C GLY A 374 6.66 -6.93 -5.64
N ILE A 375 7.14 -6.49 -4.47
CA ILE A 375 7.44 -7.43 -3.39
C ILE A 375 6.17 -8.03 -2.77
N ALA A 376 5.08 -7.25 -2.62
CA ALA A 376 3.77 -7.77 -2.20
C ALA A 376 3.31 -8.92 -3.11
N GLU A 377 3.27 -8.68 -4.43
CA GLU A 377 2.90 -9.68 -5.44
C GLU A 377 3.73 -10.98 -5.31
N LEU A 378 5.01 -10.87 -4.91
CA LEU A 378 5.97 -11.98 -4.79
C LEU A 378 5.84 -12.75 -3.47
N ALA A 379 5.71 -12.06 -2.33
CA ALA A 379 5.74 -12.67 -1.00
C ALA A 379 4.36 -13.13 -0.49
N THR A 380 3.29 -12.45 -0.92
CA THR A 380 1.90 -12.66 -0.49
C THR A 380 1.21 -13.80 -1.25
N LEU A 381 1.93 -14.92 -1.33
CA LEU A 381 1.42 -16.23 -1.75
C LEU A 381 1.60 -17.29 -0.64
N SER A 382 2.32 -16.92 0.43
CA SER A 382 2.92 -17.87 1.36
C SER A 382 1.93 -18.48 2.35
N LEU A 383 0.94 -17.74 2.85
CA LEU A 383 -0.06 -18.28 3.79
C LEU A 383 -0.96 -19.32 3.11
N GLU A 384 -1.45 -19.03 1.91
CA GLU A 384 -2.42 -19.82 1.16
C GLU A 384 -1.82 -21.17 0.76
N PHE A 385 -0.65 -21.15 0.11
CA PHE A 385 0.06 -22.36 -0.29
C PHE A 385 0.57 -23.16 0.91
N THR A 386 0.95 -22.50 2.02
CA THR A 386 1.29 -23.19 3.28
C THR A 386 0.08 -23.88 3.89
N ARG A 387 -1.08 -23.20 3.96
CA ARG A 387 -2.29 -23.79 4.53
C ARG A 387 -2.81 -24.93 3.65
N LEU A 388 -2.74 -24.80 2.33
CA LEU A 388 -3.03 -25.88 1.39
C LEU A 388 -2.08 -27.08 1.59
N ALA A 389 -0.79 -26.84 1.79
CA ALA A 389 0.17 -27.89 2.12
C ALA A 389 -0.22 -28.62 3.43
N GLN A 390 -0.54 -27.87 4.49
CA GLN A 390 -0.99 -28.44 5.77
C GLN A 390 -2.28 -29.27 5.62
N LEU A 391 -3.26 -28.78 4.87
CA LEU A 391 -4.56 -29.45 4.68
C LEU A 391 -4.49 -30.70 3.78
N THR A 392 -3.58 -30.72 2.80
CA THR A 392 -3.47 -31.80 1.81
C THR A 392 -2.32 -32.78 2.07
N GLY A 393 -1.39 -32.44 2.98
CA GLY A 393 -0.11 -33.13 3.15
C GLY A 393 0.85 -32.97 1.96
N THR A 394 0.53 -32.12 0.98
CA THR A 394 1.25 -32.06 -0.31
C THR A 394 2.36 -31.01 -0.25
N ALA A 395 3.57 -31.46 0.10
CA ALA A 395 4.73 -30.62 0.41
C ALA A 395 5.16 -29.63 -0.70
N LYS A 396 4.88 -29.91 -1.99
CA LYS A 396 5.29 -29.03 -3.11
C LYS A 396 4.74 -27.59 -3.00
N TYR A 397 3.56 -27.42 -2.39
CA TYR A 397 2.95 -26.10 -2.22
C TYR A 397 3.76 -25.26 -1.23
N TYR A 398 4.24 -25.87 -0.15
CA TYR A 398 5.16 -25.24 0.80
C TYR A 398 6.53 -24.97 0.15
N ASP A 399 7.09 -25.96 -0.56
CA ASP A 399 8.40 -25.86 -1.22
C ASP A 399 8.51 -24.67 -2.18
N ALA A 400 7.44 -24.34 -2.91
CA ALA A 400 7.40 -23.21 -3.82
C ALA A 400 7.58 -21.86 -3.10
N ILE A 401 6.82 -21.61 -2.02
CA ILE A 401 6.85 -20.35 -1.27
C ILE A 401 8.03 -20.25 -0.31
N ASP A 402 8.56 -21.39 0.15
CA ASP A 402 9.73 -21.43 1.02
C ASP A 402 11.00 -20.96 0.29
N ARG A 403 11.09 -21.25 -1.01
CA ARG A 403 12.16 -20.75 -1.89
C ARG A 403 12.08 -19.25 -2.17
N ILE A 404 10.89 -18.67 -2.21
CA ILE A 404 10.73 -17.19 -2.29
C ILE A 404 11.24 -16.56 -0.99
N THR A 405 10.85 -17.13 0.16
CA THR A 405 11.29 -16.65 1.47
C THR A 405 12.81 -16.73 1.62
N ASP A 406 13.43 -17.84 1.22
CA ASP A 406 14.91 -17.97 1.17
C ASP A 406 15.54 -16.88 0.30
N ALA A 407 14.98 -16.62 -0.90
CA ALA A 407 15.52 -15.62 -1.81
C ALA A 407 15.40 -14.17 -1.28
N LEU A 408 14.39 -13.89 -0.44
CA LEU A 408 14.26 -12.62 0.29
C LEU A 408 15.27 -12.53 1.44
N VAL A 409 15.49 -13.62 2.20
CA VAL A 409 16.52 -13.69 3.25
C VAL A 409 17.92 -13.51 2.66
N ASP A 410 18.22 -14.17 1.54
CA ASP A 410 19.49 -14.01 0.80
C ASP A 410 19.68 -12.56 0.30
N MET A 411 18.61 -11.91 -0.19
CA MET A 411 18.66 -10.50 -0.61
C MET A 411 18.93 -9.56 0.56
N GLN A 412 18.30 -9.79 1.72
CA GLN A 412 18.56 -8.99 2.92
C GLN A 412 19.98 -9.23 3.46
N ALA A 413 20.47 -10.48 3.45
CA ALA A 413 21.81 -10.85 3.86
C ALA A 413 22.92 -10.34 2.91
N ALA A 414 22.60 -10.15 1.62
CA ALA A 414 23.47 -9.48 0.66
C ALA A 414 23.54 -7.95 0.84
N GLY A 415 22.60 -7.37 1.60
CA GLY A 415 22.51 -5.93 1.90
C GLY A 415 21.51 -5.21 1.01
N THR A 416 20.34 -4.87 1.58
CA THR A 416 19.42 -3.86 1.02
C THR A 416 19.94 -2.44 1.30
N GLU A 417 19.58 -1.44 0.46
CA GLU A 417 20.08 -0.07 0.64
C GLU A 417 19.60 0.56 1.97
N ILE A 418 18.40 0.20 2.42
CA ILE A 418 17.93 0.36 3.80
C ILE A 418 17.86 -1.05 4.41
N PRO A 419 18.68 -1.39 5.42
CA PRO A 419 18.64 -2.70 6.05
C PRO A 419 17.24 -3.05 6.57
N GLY A 420 16.72 -4.24 6.23
CA GLY A 420 15.40 -4.70 6.68
C GLY A 420 14.20 -4.24 5.84
N LEU A 421 14.38 -3.30 4.91
CA LEU A 421 13.37 -2.95 3.89
C LEU A 421 13.80 -3.38 2.49
N PHE A 422 12.85 -3.85 1.71
CA PHE A 422 13.03 -4.20 0.31
C PHE A 422 12.54 -3.06 -0.60
N PRO A 423 13.14 -2.87 -1.80
CA PRO A 423 12.64 -1.88 -2.75
C PRO A 423 11.30 -2.32 -3.35
N GLU A 424 10.45 -1.37 -3.72
CA GLU A 424 9.11 -1.63 -4.31
C GLU A 424 9.16 -2.63 -5.48
N ARG A 425 10.08 -2.44 -6.44
CA ARG A 425 10.24 -3.29 -7.63
C ARG A 425 11.53 -4.13 -7.56
N ILE A 426 11.37 -5.45 -7.53
CA ILE A 426 12.43 -6.45 -7.49
C ILE A 426 12.57 -7.15 -8.86
N ASN A 427 13.79 -7.32 -9.35
CA ASN A 427 14.09 -8.17 -10.51
C ASN A 427 14.27 -9.61 -10.03
N ALA A 428 13.25 -10.44 -10.25
CA ALA A 428 13.18 -11.82 -9.82
C ALA A 428 13.64 -12.84 -10.89
N SER A 429 14.12 -12.38 -12.06
CA SER A 429 14.46 -13.23 -13.21
C SER A 429 15.65 -14.20 -13.03
N GLY A 430 16.42 -14.01 -11.96
CA GLY A 430 17.65 -14.74 -11.67
C GLY A 430 18.78 -14.52 -12.70
N CYS A 431 18.65 -13.52 -13.59
CA CYS A 431 19.51 -13.35 -14.75
C CYS A 431 20.10 -11.93 -14.88
N ASN A 432 21.41 -11.82 -14.67
CA ASN A 432 22.13 -10.58 -14.90
C ASN A 432 22.57 -10.51 -16.38
N ARG A 433 21.89 -9.66 -17.16
CA ARG A 433 22.23 -9.38 -18.57
C ARG A 433 23.08 -8.10 -18.74
N THR A 434 23.21 -7.25 -17.72
CA THR A 434 23.90 -5.96 -17.84
C THR A 434 25.42 -6.09 -17.93
N VAL A 435 26.03 -7.08 -17.24
CA VAL A 435 27.48 -7.30 -17.25
C VAL A 435 28.01 -7.51 -18.67
N ASP A 436 27.36 -8.36 -19.47
CA ASP A 436 27.85 -8.70 -20.81
C ASP A 436 27.47 -7.66 -21.87
N THR A 437 26.44 -6.83 -21.64
CA THR A 437 26.26 -5.61 -22.44
C THR A 437 27.33 -4.55 -22.18
N GLN A 438 27.80 -4.40 -20.92
CA GLN A 438 28.92 -3.51 -20.62
C GLN A 438 30.23 -4.03 -21.21
N ALA A 439 30.60 -5.28 -20.96
CA ALA A 439 31.76 -5.92 -21.58
C ALA A 439 31.68 -5.92 -23.12
N GLY A 440 30.48 -6.10 -23.68
CA GLY A 440 30.18 -5.99 -25.11
C GLY A 440 30.45 -4.60 -25.68
N SER A 441 30.22 -3.53 -24.90
CA SER A 441 30.49 -2.15 -25.31
C SER A 441 31.96 -1.73 -25.23
N LEU A 442 32.80 -2.44 -24.45
CA LEU A 442 34.23 -2.14 -24.32
C LEU A 442 35.00 -2.45 -25.61
N SER A 443 35.96 -1.57 -25.94
CA SER A 443 36.90 -1.78 -27.05
C SER A 443 37.79 -3.02 -26.82
N GLN A 444 38.44 -3.52 -27.87
CA GLN A 444 39.25 -4.74 -27.78
C GLN A 444 40.50 -4.56 -26.89
N GLU A 445 40.91 -3.32 -26.66
CA GLU A 445 41.99 -2.90 -25.75
C GLU A 445 41.47 -2.82 -24.31
N ALA A 446 40.30 -2.20 -24.11
CA ALA A 446 39.68 -2.05 -22.79
C ALA A 446 39.28 -3.43 -22.19
N ARG A 447 38.77 -4.36 -23.01
CA ARG A 447 38.54 -5.75 -22.57
C ARG A 447 39.84 -6.40 -22.09
N LYS A 448 40.92 -6.32 -22.88
CA LYS A 448 42.24 -6.85 -22.50
C LYS A 448 42.83 -6.21 -21.25
N GLN A 449 42.48 -4.95 -20.93
CA GLN A 449 42.87 -4.32 -19.67
C GLN A 449 42.08 -4.86 -18.47
N VAL A 450 40.78 -5.11 -18.62
CA VAL A 450 39.95 -5.76 -17.59
C VAL A 450 40.38 -7.22 -17.39
N ASP A 451 40.56 -7.97 -18.48
CA ASP A 451 40.95 -9.39 -18.46
C ASP A 451 42.39 -9.61 -17.90
N ALA A 452 43.24 -8.58 -17.94
CA ALA A 452 44.60 -8.61 -17.39
C ALA A 452 44.74 -7.92 -16.01
N ALA A 453 43.63 -7.43 -15.42
CA ALA A 453 43.64 -6.77 -14.12
C ALA A 453 43.75 -7.81 -12.99
N ASP A 454 44.95 -7.98 -12.44
CA ASP A 454 45.16 -8.72 -11.19
C ASP A 454 44.61 -7.91 -10.01
N LEU A 455 43.33 -8.15 -9.68
CA LEU A 455 42.59 -7.49 -8.60
C LEU A 455 43.15 -7.74 -7.19
N THR A 456 44.24 -8.50 -7.03
CA THR A 456 44.90 -8.74 -5.73
C THR A 456 45.98 -7.70 -5.38
N LYS A 457 46.21 -6.70 -6.23
CA LYS A 457 47.22 -5.64 -6.01
C LYS A 457 46.57 -4.26 -5.90
N GLU A 458 47.03 -3.48 -4.91
CA GLU A 458 46.63 -2.08 -4.78
C GLU A 458 47.01 -1.27 -6.04
N PRO A 459 46.17 -0.31 -6.47
CA PRO A 459 46.44 0.50 -7.65
C PRO A 459 47.65 1.41 -7.41
N GLN A 460 48.72 1.24 -8.19
CA GLN A 460 49.84 2.18 -8.19
C GLN A 460 49.36 3.54 -8.72
N GLY A 461 49.43 4.56 -7.86
CA GLY A 461 49.06 5.92 -8.21
C GLY A 461 49.85 6.47 -9.41
N PHE A 462 49.18 7.26 -10.23
CA PHE A 462 49.74 7.86 -11.44
C PHE A 462 50.91 8.80 -11.11
N ASP A 463 52.11 8.45 -11.60
CA ASP A 463 53.35 9.24 -11.48
C ASP A 463 53.47 10.24 -12.65
N PRO A 464 53.30 11.57 -12.43
CA PRO A 464 53.36 12.55 -13.51
C PRO A 464 54.77 12.79 -14.07
N ALA A 465 55.83 12.26 -13.43
CA ALA A 465 57.22 12.54 -13.82
C ALA A 465 57.70 11.81 -15.09
N LYS A 466 56.82 11.03 -15.75
CA LYS A 466 57.17 10.13 -16.87
C LYS A 466 56.53 10.49 -18.21
N GLN A 467 56.53 11.77 -18.59
CA GLN A 467 56.49 12.16 -20.01
C GLN A 467 57.56 13.19 -20.33
N GLY A 468 58.46 12.81 -21.24
CA GLY A 468 59.39 13.73 -21.89
C GLY A 468 58.82 14.14 -23.25
N GLU A 469 58.79 15.46 -23.49
CA GLU A 469 58.90 16.14 -24.78
C GLU A 469 58.08 15.58 -25.97
N HIS A 470 56.95 16.23 -26.27
CA HIS A 470 56.90 17.15 -27.43
C HIS A 470 55.75 18.16 -27.27
N ALA A 471 55.86 19.33 -27.90
CA ALA A 471 55.06 20.52 -27.54
C ALA A 471 54.11 21.00 -28.66
N GLY A 472 53.00 21.62 -28.28
CA GLY A 472 52.05 22.29 -29.17
C GLY A 472 50.93 23.00 -28.40
N SER A 473 51.10 24.30 -28.13
CA SER A 473 50.14 25.09 -27.34
C SER A 473 48.93 25.59 -28.15
N PRO A 474 47.76 25.85 -27.52
CA PRO A 474 46.48 26.08 -28.21
C PRO A 474 46.10 27.57 -28.38
N PRO A 475 45.07 27.86 -29.19
CA PRO A 475 44.21 29.04 -29.06
C PRO A 475 42.79 28.71 -28.52
N GLN A 476 42.13 29.73 -27.97
CA GLN A 476 40.96 29.63 -27.08
C GLN A 476 39.59 29.42 -27.76
N LEU A 477 38.60 29.05 -26.93
CA LEU A 477 37.15 29.09 -27.20
C LEU A 477 36.64 30.53 -27.46
N PRO A 478 35.60 30.70 -28.30
CA PRO A 478 34.60 31.77 -28.21
C PRO A 478 33.34 31.30 -27.46
N GLN A 479 32.59 32.26 -26.89
CA GLN A 479 31.24 32.02 -26.34
C GLN A 479 30.13 32.50 -27.31
N ASP A 480 29.01 31.79 -27.28
CA ASP A 480 27.62 32.27 -27.29
C ASP A 480 27.26 33.59 -28.00
N ASP A 481 26.55 33.51 -29.14
CA ASP A 481 25.14 33.97 -29.27
C ASP A 481 24.46 33.39 -30.54
N GLY A 482 23.23 33.80 -30.87
CA GLY A 482 22.62 33.57 -32.20
C GLY A 482 21.33 32.74 -32.27
N ARG A 483 20.17 33.33 -31.92
CA ARG A 483 18.83 32.72 -32.05
C ARG A 483 18.22 32.90 -33.46
N TRP A 484 17.60 31.85 -34.02
CA TRP A 484 16.63 31.84 -35.14
C TRP A 484 17.01 32.41 -36.54
N GLN A 485 17.19 31.50 -37.52
CA GLN A 485 16.77 31.56 -38.96
C GLN A 485 17.53 30.46 -39.71
N ASP A 486 17.01 29.25 -39.99
CA ASP A 486 15.72 28.80 -40.55
C ASP A 486 15.52 29.13 -42.05
N LYS A 487 15.46 28.06 -42.86
CA LYS A 487 15.04 27.91 -44.28
C LYS A 487 15.42 29.01 -45.31
N LEU A 488 16.03 28.60 -46.44
CA LEU A 488 15.30 28.40 -47.72
C LEU A 488 16.23 28.14 -48.93
N ARG A 489 16.16 26.92 -49.49
CA ARG A 489 16.28 26.50 -50.91
C ARG A 489 16.33 24.96 -50.91
N ARG A 490 15.39 24.17 -51.46
CA ARG A 490 14.48 24.31 -52.62
C ARG A 490 15.23 24.75 -53.89
N ARG A 491 15.16 24.02 -55.00
CA ARG A 491 14.47 22.75 -55.33
C ARG A 491 15.12 22.22 -56.62
N ASP A 492 14.93 20.94 -56.95
CA ASP A 492 14.50 20.45 -58.28
C ASP A 492 14.24 18.93 -58.22
N ALA A 493 13.52 18.41 -59.21
CA ALA A 493 12.85 17.09 -59.28
C ALA A 493 12.55 16.76 -60.78
N PRO A 494 11.95 15.61 -61.20
CA PRO A 494 11.40 14.44 -60.48
C PRO A 494 12.46 13.30 -60.43
N GLU A 495 12.24 11.97 -60.37
CA GLU A 495 11.13 10.99 -60.55
C GLU A 495 11.28 9.88 -59.46
N ASP A 496 10.36 8.95 -59.18
CA ASP A 496 9.12 8.47 -59.84
C ASP A 496 8.04 8.07 -58.77
N ASP A 497 6.96 7.39 -59.14
CA ASP A 497 5.67 7.29 -58.43
C ASP A 497 5.54 6.29 -57.25
N GLN A 498 4.47 6.50 -56.46
CA GLN A 498 3.76 5.63 -55.49
C GLN A 498 4.30 5.47 -54.04
N SER A 499 3.45 5.90 -53.10
CA SER A 499 3.43 5.48 -51.69
C SER A 499 2.18 4.64 -51.43
N PRO A 500 2.20 3.72 -50.44
CA PRO A 500 1.39 4.04 -49.26
C PRO A 500 1.91 3.51 -47.91
N SER A 501 1.71 4.31 -46.85
CA SER A 501 1.64 3.94 -45.42
C SER A 501 2.86 3.25 -44.76
N SER A 502 3.12 3.63 -43.51
CA SER A 502 4.24 3.12 -42.70
C SER A 502 4.12 1.63 -42.36
N PRO A 503 5.17 0.82 -42.61
CA PRO A 503 5.57 -0.24 -41.68
C PRO A 503 6.07 0.44 -40.38
N LEU A 504 5.86 -0.06 -39.15
CA LEU A 504 6.01 -1.44 -38.70
C LEU A 504 7.30 -2.07 -39.24
N SER A 505 8.44 -1.55 -38.78
CA SER A 505 9.75 -2.12 -39.07
C SER A 505 9.86 -3.51 -38.44
N GLN A 506 9.49 -4.51 -39.24
CA GLN A 506 9.53 -5.93 -38.93
C GLN A 506 10.85 -6.33 -38.26
N GLN A 507 10.77 -6.87 -37.05
CA GLN A 507 11.80 -7.81 -36.60
C GLN A 507 11.69 -9.05 -37.49
N ALA A 508 12.82 -9.52 -38.03
CA ALA A 508 12.88 -10.73 -38.84
C ALA A 508 13.43 -11.90 -38.00
N PRO A 509 12.59 -12.89 -37.63
CA PRO A 509 13.01 -14.10 -36.94
C PRO A 509 13.18 -15.27 -37.94
N PRO A 510 13.40 -16.51 -37.50
CA PRO A 510 14.65 -16.99 -36.92
C PRO A 510 15.18 -18.21 -37.70
N LEU A 511 16.30 -18.80 -37.25
CA LEU A 511 16.68 -20.18 -37.62
C LEU A 511 16.98 -20.94 -36.30
N THR A 512 16.18 -21.89 -35.80
CA THR A 512 15.59 -23.16 -36.33
C THR A 512 16.50 -24.38 -36.15
N ALA A 513 15.90 -25.58 -36.25
CA ALA A 513 16.55 -26.88 -36.02
C ALA A 513 17.51 -27.31 -37.16
N SER A 514 18.39 -26.39 -37.57
CA SER A 514 19.20 -26.46 -38.79
C SER A 514 20.70 -26.20 -38.58
N GLY A 515 21.17 -26.07 -37.34
CA GLY A 515 22.58 -26.29 -36.99
C GLY A 515 23.53 -25.09 -37.00
N ALA A 516 23.11 -23.91 -36.54
CA ALA A 516 24.01 -22.80 -36.18
C ALA A 516 23.55 -22.14 -34.87
N THR A 517 24.44 -21.45 -34.16
CA THR A 517 24.21 -21.01 -32.77
C THR A 517 23.44 -19.71 -32.64
N ALA A 518 22.53 -19.67 -31.66
CA ALA A 518 22.48 -18.56 -30.73
C ALA A 518 23.30 -18.98 -29.50
N ASP A 519 24.13 -18.08 -28.97
CA ASP A 519 24.74 -18.22 -27.64
C ASP A 519 23.86 -17.54 -26.57
N TRP A 520 23.96 -18.02 -25.33
CA TRP A 520 22.94 -17.85 -24.30
C TRP A 520 23.55 -17.20 -23.04
N ASP A 521 23.94 -15.93 -23.16
CA ASP A 521 24.63 -15.18 -22.10
C ASP A 521 23.67 -14.73 -20.98
N CYS A 522 23.69 -15.47 -19.87
CA CYS A 522 22.95 -15.15 -18.65
C CYS A 522 23.78 -15.52 -17.42
N LYS A 523 24.20 -14.53 -16.63
CA LYS A 523 24.91 -14.76 -15.36
C LYS A 523 23.92 -14.91 -14.21
N PRO A 524 24.01 -15.98 -13.38
CA PRO A 524 23.14 -16.15 -12.22
C PRO A 524 23.21 -14.96 -11.26
N GLN A 525 22.06 -14.57 -10.73
CA GLN A 525 21.93 -13.62 -9.62
C GLN A 525 20.76 -14.04 -8.70
N GLY A 526 20.76 -13.52 -7.47
CA GLY A 526 19.57 -13.57 -6.61
C GLY A 526 18.53 -12.51 -7.00
N LEU A 527 17.64 -12.20 -6.06
CA LEU A 527 16.78 -11.02 -6.13
C LEU A 527 17.64 -9.75 -6.01
N VAL A 528 17.33 -8.72 -6.79
CA VAL A 528 17.99 -7.41 -6.76
C VAL A 528 16.95 -6.31 -7.02
N ALA A 529 17.26 -5.06 -6.65
CA ALA A 529 16.45 -3.91 -7.04
C ALA A 529 16.35 -3.81 -8.58
N SER A 530 15.14 -3.56 -9.11
CA SER A 530 14.94 -3.40 -10.56
C SER A 530 15.57 -2.12 -11.11
N SER A 531 15.68 -1.09 -10.28
CA SER A 531 16.43 0.14 -10.54
C SER A 531 17.71 0.12 -9.70
N PRO A 532 18.91 0.22 -10.31
CA PRO A 532 20.18 0.25 -9.57
C PRO A 532 20.56 1.65 -9.07
N ASN A 533 19.76 2.70 -9.35
CA ASN A 533 20.10 4.10 -9.06
C ASN A 533 19.06 4.86 -8.21
N VAL A 534 17.88 4.26 -8.01
CA VAL A 534 16.74 4.82 -7.26
C VAL A 534 16.00 3.65 -6.63
N GLY A 535 15.79 3.68 -5.32
CA GLY A 535 14.95 2.74 -4.59
C GLY A 535 13.77 3.47 -3.95
N GLU A 536 12.64 2.79 -3.81
CA GLU A 536 11.43 3.35 -3.20
C GLU A 536 10.95 2.39 -2.10
N TYR A 537 10.64 2.96 -0.93
CA TYR A 537 10.42 2.25 0.33
C TYR A 537 9.24 2.89 1.09
N HIS A 538 8.16 2.15 1.27
CA HIS A 538 6.92 2.57 1.94
C HIS A 538 6.12 1.35 2.44
N MET A 539 5.02 1.62 3.16
CA MET A 539 4.05 0.61 3.58
C MET A 539 2.74 0.66 2.77
N GLY A 540 2.72 1.40 1.66
CA GLY A 540 1.61 1.38 0.70
C GLY A 540 1.68 0.20 -0.31
N GLY A 541 0.81 0.29 -1.32
CA GLY A 541 0.64 -0.67 -2.41
C GLY A 541 1.92 -1.25 -3.00
N ALA A 542 1.88 -2.53 -3.37
CA ALA A 542 3.01 -3.31 -3.90
C ALA A 542 4.15 -3.61 -2.88
N GLN A 543 4.02 -3.17 -1.63
CA GLN A 543 4.97 -3.48 -0.54
C GLN A 543 4.28 -4.00 0.72
N ASP A 544 3.28 -3.27 1.22
CA ASP A 544 2.30 -3.65 2.24
C ASP A 544 2.26 -5.14 2.66
N SER A 545 1.60 -5.99 1.86
CA SER A 545 1.21 -7.34 2.28
C SER A 545 2.38 -8.32 2.37
N ALA A 546 3.57 -7.97 1.86
CA ALA A 546 4.79 -8.75 2.07
C ALA A 546 5.23 -8.70 3.53
N TYR A 547 5.25 -7.49 4.10
CA TYR A 547 5.62 -7.25 5.49
C TYR A 547 4.57 -7.79 6.46
N GLU A 548 3.30 -7.67 6.09
CA GLU A 548 2.14 -8.25 6.77
C GLU A 548 2.23 -9.79 6.89
N TYR A 549 2.72 -10.47 5.84
CA TYR A 549 2.79 -11.93 5.81
C TYR A 549 3.93 -12.49 6.66
N PHE A 550 5.00 -11.75 6.95
CA PHE A 550 6.09 -12.24 7.81
C PHE A 550 5.61 -12.70 9.21
N PRO A 551 4.92 -11.88 10.04
CA PRO A 551 4.42 -12.33 11.34
C PRO A 551 3.26 -13.33 11.21
N LYS A 552 2.39 -13.17 10.21
CA LYS A 552 1.25 -14.08 9.97
C LYS A 552 1.73 -15.49 9.59
N GLN A 553 2.76 -15.62 8.76
CA GLN A 553 3.32 -16.92 8.32
C GLN A 553 4.14 -17.60 9.41
N TYR A 554 4.86 -16.83 10.24
CA TYR A 554 5.44 -17.36 11.49
C TYR A 554 4.36 -17.99 12.38
N LEU A 555 3.20 -17.33 12.51
CA LEU A 555 2.08 -17.79 13.33
C LEU A 555 1.35 -19.02 12.75
N LEU A 556 1.20 -19.09 11.42
CA LEU A 556 0.59 -20.22 10.70
C LEU A 556 1.45 -21.49 10.77
N LEU A 557 2.78 -21.33 10.76
CA LEU A 557 3.76 -22.39 10.99
C LEU A 557 4.01 -22.68 12.47
N ASN A 558 3.18 -22.13 13.37
CA ASN A 558 3.25 -22.28 14.82
C ASN A 558 4.66 -22.00 15.40
N GLY A 559 5.35 -21.03 14.81
CA GLY A 559 6.68 -20.56 15.19
C GLY A 559 7.87 -21.44 14.78
N LEU A 560 7.66 -22.52 14.02
CA LEU A 560 8.71 -23.48 13.66
C LEU A 560 9.79 -22.91 12.71
N GLU A 561 9.48 -21.86 11.94
CA GLU A 561 10.41 -21.25 10.97
C GLU A 561 10.87 -19.85 11.44
N PRO A 562 12.06 -19.72 12.06
CA PRO A 562 12.52 -18.46 12.66
C PRO A 562 12.89 -17.38 11.62
N LYS A 563 13.06 -17.72 10.34
CA LYS A 563 13.38 -16.74 9.29
C LYS A 563 12.29 -15.67 9.12
N TYR A 564 11.03 -16.02 9.27
CA TYR A 564 9.91 -15.08 9.22
C TYR A 564 9.91 -14.08 10.39
N ARG A 565 10.35 -14.50 11.58
CA ARG A 565 10.60 -13.59 12.72
C ARG A 565 11.70 -12.59 12.38
N ALA A 566 12.83 -13.07 11.85
CA ALA A 566 13.96 -12.21 11.49
C ALA A 566 13.57 -11.17 10.42
N LEU A 567 12.84 -11.57 9.39
CA LEU A 567 12.31 -10.66 8.37
C LEU A 567 11.45 -9.55 9.01
N TYR A 568 10.45 -9.92 9.84
CA TYR A 568 9.59 -8.95 10.53
C TYR A 568 10.37 -8.00 11.47
N GLU A 569 11.25 -8.51 12.32
CA GLU A 569 11.95 -7.68 13.30
C GLU A 569 12.86 -6.65 12.62
N ASN A 570 13.60 -7.05 11.58
CA ASN A 570 14.40 -6.12 10.78
C ASN A 570 13.54 -5.07 10.06
N THR A 571 12.40 -5.46 9.49
CA THR A 571 11.46 -4.53 8.86
C THR A 571 10.92 -3.50 9.86
N ILE A 572 10.45 -3.92 11.04
CA ILE A 572 9.87 -3.01 12.04
C ILE A 572 10.90 -2.02 12.57
N ASP A 573 12.12 -2.47 12.84
CA ASP A 573 13.18 -1.59 13.33
C ASP A 573 13.58 -0.56 12.25
N ALA A 574 13.54 -0.93 10.96
CA ALA A 574 13.75 -0.01 9.85
C ALA A 574 12.57 0.95 9.60
N ILE A 575 11.30 0.51 9.76
CA ILE A 575 10.13 1.42 9.71
C ILE A 575 10.23 2.46 10.83
N ASN A 576 10.58 2.03 12.04
CA ASN A 576 10.74 2.88 13.22
C ASN A 576 11.84 3.95 13.05
N GLU A 577 12.92 3.64 12.32
CA GLU A 577 14.02 4.57 12.03
C GLU A 577 13.71 5.50 10.83
N TRP A 578 13.26 4.94 9.70
CA TRP A 578 13.23 5.67 8.41
C TRP A 578 11.86 6.18 8.01
N LEU A 579 10.80 5.39 8.16
CA LEU A 579 9.49 5.68 7.54
C LEU A 579 8.49 6.35 8.50
N LEU A 580 8.51 5.98 9.79
CA LEU A 580 7.60 6.53 10.79
C LEU A 580 7.70 8.06 10.86
N TYR A 581 6.56 8.74 10.95
CA TYR A 581 6.49 10.18 11.21
C TYR A 581 5.25 10.53 12.05
N ARG A 582 5.22 11.76 12.55
CA ARG A 582 4.05 12.34 13.22
C ARG A 582 3.51 13.51 12.40
N PRO A 583 2.20 13.57 12.10
CA PRO A 583 1.60 14.73 11.47
C PRO A 583 1.36 15.88 12.46
N MET A 584 1.40 17.12 11.97
CA MET A 584 1.06 18.33 12.72
C MET A 584 -0.45 18.60 12.61
N ILE A 585 -1.20 18.25 13.66
CA ILE A 585 -2.67 18.21 13.65
C ILE A 585 -3.29 19.22 14.64
N LYS A 586 -4.42 19.81 14.24
CA LYS A 586 -5.06 20.93 14.96
C LYS A 586 -5.79 20.56 16.26
N ASP A 587 -6.10 19.28 16.46
CA ASP A 587 -6.80 18.78 17.65
C ASP A 587 -5.78 18.20 18.66
N GLU A 588 -5.56 18.91 19.77
CA GLU A 588 -4.66 18.49 20.85
C GLU A 588 -5.09 17.20 21.55
N GLY A 589 -6.30 16.68 21.32
CA GLY A 589 -6.76 15.40 21.88
C GLY A 589 -6.02 14.16 21.34
N TRP A 590 -5.44 14.23 20.15
CA TRP A 590 -4.90 13.06 19.45
C TRP A 590 -3.40 12.84 19.67
N ASP A 591 -2.96 11.58 19.73
CA ASP A 591 -1.56 11.16 19.68
C ASP A 591 -1.44 10.07 18.60
N VAL A 592 -0.95 10.45 17.41
CA VAL A 592 -0.98 9.61 16.22
C VAL A 592 0.36 9.58 15.49
N PHE A 593 0.56 8.52 14.70
CA PHE A 593 1.67 8.35 13.76
C PHE A 593 1.15 7.89 12.39
N PHE A 594 1.96 8.10 11.36
CA PHE A 594 1.81 7.49 10.03
C PHE A 594 3.18 6.98 9.55
N THR A 595 3.18 6.15 8.49
CA THR A 595 4.39 5.77 7.75
C THR A 595 4.42 6.55 6.44
N GLY A 596 5.48 7.33 6.24
CA GLY A 596 5.73 7.99 4.96
C GLY A 596 6.47 7.08 3.97
N LYS A 597 6.73 7.62 2.79
CA LYS A 597 7.54 7.02 1.74
C LYS A 597 8.97 7.59 1.77
N LEU A 598 9.96 6.79 1.41
CA LEU A 598 11.35 7.22 1.29
C LEU A 598 11.90 6.76 -0.06
N THR A 599 12.31 7.74 -0.88
CA THR A 599 12.97 7.52 -2.16
C THR A 599 14.47 7.75 -2.00
N THR A 600 15.25 6.70 -2.23
CA THR A 600 16.72 6.76 -2.23
C THR A 600 17.22 7.10 -3.63
N SER A 601 18.42 7.66 -3.72
CA SER A 601 19.18 7.68 -4.97
C SER A 601 20.68 7.55 -4.71
N SER A 602 21.39 6.88 -5.62
CA SER A 602 22.82 6.59 -5.52
C SER A 602 23.69 7.41 -6.47
N ARG A 603 23.14 8.47 -7.09
CA ARG A 603 23.91 9.42 -7.91
C ARG A 603 24.77 10.31 -7.01
N GLY A 604 25.92 10.75 -7.52
CA GLY A 604 26.98 11.35 -6.70
C GLY A 604 26.61 12.62 -5.90
N ASP A 605 25.54 13.31 -6.29
CA ASP A 605 25.06 14.55 -5.66
C ASP A 605 23.62 14.44 -5.11
N SER A 606 23.00 13.24 -5.11
CA SER A 606 21.57 13.10 -4.79
C SER A 606 21.29 12.86 -3.32
N GLU A 607 20.52 13.78 -2.72
CA GLU A 607 19.88 13.60 -1.42
C GLU A 607 18.77 12.53 -1.49
N TRP A 608 18.44 11.91 -0.36
CA TRP A 608 17.26 11.04 -0.25
C TRP A 608 16.04 11.91 0.09
N THR A 609 14.86 11.56 -0.39
CA THR A 609 13.64 12.35 -0.14
C THR A 609 12.62 11.53 0.64
N LYS A 610 12.29 11.98 1.86
CA LYS A 610 11.17 11.44 2.64
C LYS A 610 9.91 12.21 2.31
N ASP A 611 8.84 11.48 2.01
CA ASP A 611 7.54 11.99 1.60
C ASP A 611 6.50 11.70 2.71
N TYR A 612 5.75 12.72 3.11
CA TYR A 612 4.80 12.68 4.22
C TYR A 612 3.38 12.29 3.76
N GLU A 613 3.31 11.17 3.05
CA GLU A 613 2.07 10.57 2.58
C GLU A 613 1.19 10.05 3.73
N MET A 614 -0.12 10.04 3.47
CA MET A 614 -1.16 9.41 4.27
C MET A 614 -2.06 8.65 3.30
N THR A 615 -1.97 7.32 3.32
CA THR A 615 -2.68 6.44 2.38
C THR A 615 -3.63 5.52 3.11
N HIS A 616 -4.76 5.16 2.50
CA HIS A 616 -5.70 4.21 3.13
C HIS A 616 -5.05 2.82 3.28
N LEU A 617 -4.38 2.33 2.24
CA LEU A 617 -3.61 1.07 2.27
C LEU A 617 -2.67 0.97 3.48
N THR A 618 -1.91 2.03 3.81
CA THR A 618 -0.97 2.01 4.97
C THR A 618 -1.64 1.78 6.33
N CYS A 619 -2.97 1.82 6.42
CA CYS A 619 -3.68 1.61 7.68
C CYS A 619 -3.59 0.20 8.25
N PHE A 620 -3.24 -0.84 7.48
CA PHE A 620 -3.03 -2.21 8.00
C PHE A 620 -1.87 -2.29 9.01
N VAL A 621 -0.92 -1.34 8.93
CA VAL A 621 0.33 -1.33 9.70
C VAL A 621 0.07 -1.30 11.21
N GLY A 622 -1.04 -0.70 11.67
CA GLY A 622 -1.47 -0.75 13.07
C GLY A 622 -1.73 -2.18 13.57
N GLY A 623 -2.50 -2.97 12.81
CA GLY A 623 -2.77 -4.37 13.06
C GLY A 623 -1.49 -5.22 13.00
N MET A 624 -0.65 -5.00 11.98
CA MET A 624 0.65 -5.67 11.85
C MET A 624 1.55 -5.45 13.08
N TYR A 625 1.76 -4.17 13.48
CA TYR A 625 2.57 -3.80 14.65
C TYR A 625 2.02 -4.43 15.94
N GLY A 626 0.70 -4.43 16.12
CA GLY A 626 0.05 -5.06 17.26
C GLY A 626 0.27 -6.57 17.31
N LEU A 627 0.05 -7.23 16.18
CA LEU A 627 0.13 -8.68 16.02
C LEU A 627 1.55 -9.19 16.27
N GLY A 628 2.55 -8.67 15.53
CA GLY A 628 3.94 -9.06 15.71
C GLY A 628 4.53 -8.58 17.05
N GLY A 629 4.06 -7.42 17.55
CA GLY A 629 4.38 -6.95 18.91
C GLY A 629 4.02 -7.98 19.99
N LYS A 630 2.84 -8.63 19.87
CA LYS A 630 2.45 -9.76 20.74
C LYS A 630 3.29 -11.01 20.48
N ILE A 631 3.38 -11.45 19.22
CA ILE A 631 4.02 -12.73 18.85
C ILE A 631 5.50 -12.79 19.27
N PHE A 632 6.22 -11.66 19.22
CA PHE A 632 7.65 -11.60 19.49
C PHE A 632 8.03 -10.97 20.83
N GLY A 633 7.06 -10.52 21.62
CA GLY A 633 7.29 -9.92 22.95
C GLY A 633 7.82 -8.48 22.91
N ARG A 634 7.47 -7.72 21.87
CA ARG A 634 7.94 -6.35 21.62
C ARG A 634 6.90 -5.32 22.10
N ASP A 635 6.71 -5.23 23.42
CA ASP A 635 5.67 -4.39 24.05
C ASP A 635 5.71 -2.91 23.60
N GLY A 636 6.90 -2.37 23.33
CA GLY A 636 7.10 -1.01 22.82
C GLY A 636 6.58 -0.75 21.40
N ASP A 637 6.17 -1.78 20.67
CA ASP A 637 5.49 -1.66 19.38
C ASP A 637 3.96 -1.65 19.51
N ILE A 638 3.40 -2.12 20.63
CA ILE A 638 1.95 -2.04 20.92
C ILE A 638 1.50 -0.58 21.14
N ASP A 639 2.35 0.28 21.69
CA ASP A 639 2.08 1.73 21.80
C ASP A 639 2.06 2.40 20.42
N LYS A 640 3.01 2.05 19.53
CA LYS A 640 3.03 2.54 18.14
C LYS A 640 1.81 2.04 17.36
N ALA A 641 1.44 0.76 17.53
CA ALA A 641 0.27 0.14 16.91
C ALA A 641 -1.02 0.95 17.19
N LYS A 642 -1.22 1.38 18.44
CA LYS A 642 -2.35 2.25 18.83
C LYS A 642 -2.30 3.58 18.09
N LYS A 643 -1.13 4.24 18.04
CA LYS A 643 -0.93 5.57 17.43
C LYS A 643 -1.07 5.56 15.91
N LEU A 644 -0.65 4.48 15.26
CA LEU A 644 -0.88 4.23 13.83
C LEU A 644 -2.38 4.00 13.55
N THR A 645 -3.03 3.16 14.35
CA THR A 645 -4.48 2.92 14.24
C THR A 645 -5.29 4.19 14.49
N ASP A 646 -4.96 4.97 15.52
CA ASP A 646 -5.60 6.25 15.80
C ASP A 646 -5.29 7.32 14.75
N GLY A 647 -4.17 7.22 14.02
CA GLY A 647 -3.92 8.03 12.82
C GLY A 647 -5.00 7.82 11.76
N CYS A 648 -5.29 6.57 11.42
CA CYS A 648 -6.35 6.24 10.46
C CYS A 648 -7.76 6.59 10.98
N VAL A 649 -8.03 6.38 12.27
CA VAL A 649 -9.31 6.80 12.91
C VAL A 649 -9.46 8.34 12.93
N TRP A 650 -8.36 9.08 13.06
CA TRP A 650 -8.32 10.54 12.92
C TRP A 650 -8.54 10.96 11.45
N ALA A 651 -7.90 10.28 10.50
CA ALA A 651 -8.06 10.57 9.06
C ALA A 651 -9.48 10.30 8.56
N TYR A 652 -10.20 9.32 9.13
CA TYR A 652 -11.64 9.19 8.91
C TYR A 652 -12.41 10.41 9.45
N GLN A 653 -12.10 10.87 10.67
CA GLN A 653 -12.79 12.01 11.30
C GLN A 653 -12.33 13.40 10.81
N SER A 654 -11.33 13.50 9.93
CA SER A 654 -10.84 14.79 9.41
C SER A 654 -11.64 15.33 8.23
N THR A 655 -12.36 14.47 7.50
CA THR A 655 -13.06 14.83 6.25
C THR A 655 -14.53 15.16 6.48
N ALA A 656 -15.17 15.81 5.48
CA ALA A 656 -16.57 16.19 5.56
C ALA A 656 -17.54 14.99 5.63
N THR A 657 -17.18 13.85 5.02
CA THR A 657 -18.01 12.63 5.04
C THR A 657 -17.78 11.74 6.27
N GLY A 658 -16.70 11.96 7.03
CA GLY A 658 -16.28 11.05 8.10
C GLY A 658 -15.56 9.79 7.59
N VAL A 659 -15.02 9.83 6.37
CA VAL A 659 -14.29 8.74 5.70
C VAL A 659 -12.96 9.26 5.16
N MET A 660 -11.85 8.52 5.34
CA MET A 660 -10.53 9.00 4.87
C MET A 660 -10.36 8.85 3.35
N PRO A 661 -9.58 9.72 2.68
CA PRO A 661 -9.24 9.56 1.27
C PRO A 661 -8.27 8.39 1.06
N GLU A 662 -8.24 7.82 -0.16
CA GLU A 662 -7.22 6.84 -0.55
C GLU A 662 -5.78 7.38 -0.43
N TYR A 663 -5.54 8.66 -0.79
CA TYR A 663 -4.20 9.27 -0.78
C TYR A 663 -4.21 10.80 -0.56
N ALA A 664 -3.41 11.27 0.39
CA ALA A 664 -3.17 12.69 0.68
C ALA A 664 -1.78 12.91 1.30
N HIS A 665 -1.35 14.18 1.41
CA HIS A 665 -0.16 14.55 2.19
C HIS A 665 -0.50 15.38 3.42
N LEU A 666 0.32 15.24 4.48
CA LEU A 666 0.18 15.94 5.75
C LEU A 666 1.42 16.80 6.05
N VAL A 667 1.24 17.91 6.76
CA VAL A 667 2.36 18.61 7.42
C VAL A 667 2.97 17.68 8.47
N ALA A 668 4.29 17.53 8.50
CA ALA A 668 4.98 16.75 9.52
C ALA A 668 5.36 17.60 10.75
N CYS A 669 5.35 16.99 11.94
CA CYS A 669 6.13 17.51 13.07
C CYS A 669 7.64 17.34 12.78
N PRO A 670 8.51 18.25 13.23
CA PRO A 670 9.97 18.15 13.03
C PRO A 670 10.66 16.92 13.65
N ALA A 671 9.94 16.14 14.45
CA ALA A 671 10.39 14.91 15.12
C ALA A 671 9.16 14.07 15.53
N LEU A 672 9.39 12.92 16.19
CA LEU A 672 8.32 12.01 16.65
C LEU A 672 7.63 12.49 17.95
N GLU A 673 8.19 13.48 18.64
CA GLU A 673 7.55 14.21 19.74
C GLU A 673 6.32 14.98 19.25
N LYS A 674 5.30 15.12 20.12
CA LYS A 674 4.07 15.85 19.79
C LYS A 674 4.35 17.35 19.67
N CYS A 675 4.24 17.88 18.44
CA CYS A 675 4.30 19.31 18.17
C CYS A 675 2.91 19.97 18.26
N PRO A 676 2.82 21.25 18.64
CA PRO A 676 1.58 22.02 18.52
C PRO A 676 1.29 22.38 17.06
N PHE A 677 0.02 22.63 16.73
CA PHE A 677 -0.38 23.06 15.39
C PHE A 677 0.10 24.49 15.09
N SER A 678 0.83 24.64 13.98
CA SER A 678 1.32 25.92 13.47
C SER A 678 0.55 26.30 12.20
N GLU A 679 -0.33 27.29 12.29
CA GLU A 679 -1.05 27.80 11.12
C GLU A 679 -0.10 28.52 10.14
N GLU A 680 0.97 29.15 10.66
CA GLU A 680 2.06 29.75 9.87
C GLU A 680 2.78 28.68 9.03
N SER A 681 3.22 27.57 9.64
CA SER A 681 3.94 26.51 8.93
C SER A 681 3.05 25.73 7.96
N TRP A 682 1.77 25.50 8.31
CA TRP A 682 0.81 24.92 7.37
C TRP A 682 0.55 25.83 6.16
N TYR A 683 0.55 27.16 6.36
CA TYR A 683 0.41 28.11 5.25
C TYR A 683 1.68 28.16 4.39
N GLU A 684 2.88 28.15 4.99
CA GLU A 684 4.16 28.04 4.26
C GLU A 684 4.18 26.80 3.34
N ASP A 685 3.74 25.64 3.85
CA ASP A 685 3.64 24.41 3.05
C ASP A 685 2.55 24.47 1.96
N LEU A 686 1.43 25.16 2.22
CA LEU A 686 0.37 25.32 1.22
C LEU A 686 0.73 26.29 0.07
N ASP A 687 1.73 27.15 0.27
CA ASP A 687 2.26 28.08 -0.73
C ASP A 687 3.79 28.24 -0.64
N PRO A 688 4.57 27.28 -1.17
CA PRO A 688 6.05 27.31 -1.18
C PRO A 688 6.65 28.51 -1.93
N ASN A 689 5.84 29.29 -2.64
CA ASN A 689 6.24 30.48 -3.37
C ASN A 689 5.77 31.78 -2.67
N SER A 690 5.44 31.71 -1.38
CA SER A 690 4.98 32.83 -0.53
C SER A 690 5.80 34.10 -0.72
N GLU A 691 7.14 34.03 -0.60
CA GLU A 691 8.01 35.19 -0.82
C GLU A 691 7.87 35.79 -2.22
N TRP A 692 7.73 34.96 -3.26
CA TRP A 692 7.55 35.46 -4.63
C TRP A 692 6.20 36.15 -4.78
N ARG A 693 5.15 35.54 -4.24
CA ARG A 693 3.79 36.06 -4.28
C ARG A 693 3.66 37.42 -3.58
N ASP A 694 4.20 37.53 -2.37
CA ASP A 694 4.17 38.79 -1.61
C ASP A 694 5.10 39.86 -2.23
N ARG A 695 6.18 39.47 -2.91
CA ARG A 695 6.98 40.38 -3.75
C ARG A 695 6.18 40.92 -4.94
N GLU A 696 5.44 40.09 -5.68
CA GLU A 696 4.62 40.56 -6.80
C GLU A 696 3.43 41.40 -6.32
N PHE A 697 2.77 41.02 -5.22
CA PHE A 697 1.73 41.86 -4.61
C PHE A 697 2.29 43.22 -4.15
N SER A 698 3.48 43.24 -3.54
CA SER A 698 4.15 44.49 -3.13
C SER A 698 4.37 45.42 -4.33
N LYS A 699 4.99 44.92 -5.41
CA LYS A 699 5.18 45.68 -6.67
C LYS A 699 3.86 46.20 -7.24
N TRP A 700 2.82 45.36 -7.27
CA TRP A 700 1.49 45.75 -7.74
C TRP A 700 0.91 46.88 -6.88
N SER A 701 1.05 46.80 -5.55
CA SER A 701 0.54 47.81 -4.62
C SER A 701 1.27 49.16 -4.75
N GLU A 702 2.58 49.15 -4.99
CA GLU A 702 3.36 50.35 -5.31
C GLU A 702 2.92 50.97 -6.64
N GLY A 703 2.73 50.15 -7.68
CA GLY A 703 2.22 50.59 -8.98
C GLY A 703 0.79 51.16 -8.90
N GLU A 704 -0.09 50.55 -8.11
CA GLU A 704 -1.47 50.99 -7.91
C GLU A 704 -1.55 52.31 -7.12
N ALA A 705 -0.70 52.47 -6.10
CA ALA A 705 -0.53 53.73 -5.37
C ALA A 705 0.03 54.85 -6.28
N LEU A 706 1.04 54.56 -7.11
CA LEU A 706 1.57 55.50 -8.10
C LEU A 706 0.50 55.89 -9.14
N ARG A 707 -0.33 54.95 -9.60
CA ARG A 707 -1.42 55.23 -10.53
C ARG A 707 -2.48 56.13 -9.89
N LYS A 708 -2.92 55.84 -8.65
CA LYS A 708 -3.83 56.70 -7.88
C LYS A 708 -3.27 58.11 -7.65
N LEU A 709 -1.96 58.24 -7.43
CA LEU A 709 -1.29 59.54 -7.33
C LEU A 709 -1.27 60.28 -8.67
N ALA A 710 -1.07 59.60 -9.79
CA ALA A 710 -1.14 60.19 -11.13
C ALA A 710 -2.56 60.64 -11.50
N GLU A 711 -3.57 59.80 -11.23
CA GLU A 711 -5.00 60.09 -11.42
C GLU A 711 -5.45 61.27 -10.53
N GLY A 712 -5.02 61.30 -9.26
CA GLY A 712 -5.28 62.40 -8.33
C GLY A 712 -4.55 63.70 -8.72
N SER A 713 -3.37 63.61 -9.34
CA SER A 713 -2.64 64.76 -9.90
C SER A 713 -3.33 65.33 -11.14
N ALA A 714 -3.89 64.48 -12.00
CA ALA A 714 -4.63 64.87 -13.19
C ALA A 714 -5.96 65.61 -12.90
N ALA A 715 -6.43 65.59 -11.65
CA ALA A 715 -7.61 66.34 -11.22
C ALA A 715 -7.36 67.86 -11.00
N ALA A 716 -6.15 68.37 -11.21
CA ALA A 716 -5.86 69.81 -11.20
C ALA A 716 -6.36 70.49 -12.51
N PRO A 717 -7.32 71.44 -12.45
CA PRO A 717 -7.91 72.00 -13.66
C PRO A 717 -6.95 72.95 -14.40
N ALA A 718 -6.65 72.64 -15.65
CA ALA A 718 -5.93 73.53 -16.54
C ALA A 718 -6.74 74.81 -16.85
N SER A 719 -6.14 75.98 -16.62
CA SER A 719 -6.79 77.27 -16.85
C SER A 719 -7.13 77.48 -18.34
N PRO A 720 -8.38 77.89 -18.68
CA PRO A 720 -8.78 78.09 -20.07
C PRO A 720 -8.21 79.38 -20.68
N PRO A 721 -8.00 79.43 -22.01
CA PRO A 721 -7.74 80.68 -22.73
C PRO A 721 -8.96 81.60 -22.71
N ALA A 722 -8.73 82.90 -22.90
CA ALA A 722 -9.72 83.96 -22.64
C ALA A 722 -10.98 83.89 -23.53
N ALA A 723 -12.13 84.23 -22.93
CA ALA A 723 -13.44 84.13 -23.57
C ALA A 723 -13.84 85.40 -24.37
N VAL A 724 -14.73 85.19 -25.35
CA VAL A 724 -15.59 86.21 -25.96
C VAL A 724 -17.05 85.92 -25.54
N ALA A 725 -17.87 86.96 -25.41
CA ALA A 725 -19.19 86.93 -24.73
C ALA A 725 -20.15 87.97 -25.39
N PRO A 726 -21.42 88.14 -24.95
CA PRO A 726 -22.31 87.31 -24.10
C PRO A 726 -23.76 87.13 -24.65
N ASN A 727 -24.50 86.13 -24.14
CA ASN A 727 -25.95 86.14 -23.77
C ASN A 727 -26.41 84.70 -23.42
N SER A 728 -27.39 84.42 -22.54
CA SER A 728 -28.28 85.28 -21.71
C SER A 728 -28.54 84.65 -20.31
N GLN A 729 -29.21 85.40 -19.40
CA GLN A 729 -29.40 85.13 -17.96
C GLN A 729 -30.72 84.36 -17.62
N PRO A 730 -31.19 84.26 -16.34
CA PRO A 730 -30.66 83.70 -15.06
C PRO A 730 -31.66 82.64 -14.46
N PRO A 731 -31.73 82.25 -13.15
CA PRO A 731 -30.97 82.55 -11.89
C PRO A 731 -30.50 81.24 -11.14
N VAL A 732 -30.24 81.08 -9.82
CA VAL A 732 -30.35 81.90 -8.58
C VAL A 732 -29.36 81.47 -7.44
N VAL A 733 -29.49 82.12 -6.28
CA VAL A 733 -28.95 81.96 -4.89
C VAL A 733 -29.03 80.50 -4.33
N LYS A 734 -28.04 79.85 -3.65
CA LYS A 734 -27.20 80.13 -2.42
C LYS A 734 -28.00 80.05 -1.08
N ARG A 735 -27.51 79.68 0.13
CA ARG A 735 -26.17 79.42 0.72
C ARG A 735 -26.28 78.70 2.11
N ALA A 736 -25.19 78.05 2.58
CA ALA A 736 -24.85 77.69 4.00
C ALA A 736 -25.75 76.66 4.76
N GLY A 737 -25.30 75.99 5.84
CA GLY A 737 -23.93 75.81 6.39
C GLY A 737 -23.86 75.43 7.91
N ILE A 738 -22.66 75.04 8.39
CA ILE A 738 -22.22 74.84 9.81
C ILE A 738 -22.82 73.58 10.55
N PRO A 739 -22.37 73.13 11.76
CA PRO A 739 -21.48 71.96 11.89
C PRO A 739 -21.92 70.81 12.86
N MET A 740 -21.07 69.79 12.98
CA MET A 740 -21.09 68.71 14.00
C MET A 740 -20.75 69.19 15.43
N PRO A 741 -21.30 68.53 16.47
CA PRO A 741 -20.71 68.39 17.81
C PRO A 741 -20.01 67.02 18.00
N GLU A 742 -19.37 66.82 19.16
CA GLU A 742 -18.41 65.75 19.45
C GLU A 742 -19.05 64.44 19.99
N LEU A 743 -18.29 63.33 19.94
CA LEU A 743 -18.58 62.10 20.70
C LEU A 743 -17.87 62.14 22.06
N ASP A 744 -18.60 61.81 23.13
CA ASP A 744 -18.03 61.44 24.43
C ASP A 744 -17.89 59.90 24.55
N LYS A 745 -17.09 59.43 25.51
CA LYS A 745 -16.81 58.00 25.74
C LYS A 745 -17.35 57.51 27.08
N SER A 746 -18.14 56.45 27.09
CA SER A 746 -18.32 55.65 28.31
C SER A 746 -18.83 54.21 28.09
N MET A 747 -18.26 53.33 28.91
CA MET A 747 -18.78 52.04 29.41
C MET A 747 -18.75 50.78 28.52
N GLU A 748 -18.61 49.67 29.25
CA GLU A 748 -18.35 48.28 28.85
C GLU A 748 -19.55 47.40 29.28
N GLU A 749 -19.52 46.09 28.92
CA GLU A 749 -20.33 44.98 29.50
C GLU A 749 -21.87 45.06 29.24
N ASP A 750 -22.64 43.98 29.03
CA ASP A 750 -22.42 42.53 29.12
C ASP A 750 -23.48 41.74 28.27
N SER A 751 -23.40 40.41 28.27
CA SER A 751 -24.51 39.43 28.15
C SER A 751 -25.22 39.19 26.79
N SER A 752 -24.82 38.09 26.14
CA SER A 752 -25.64 36.93 25.71
C SER A 752 -27.01 37.05 24.99
N GLU A 753 -27.11 36.24 23.92
CA GLU A 753 -28.26 35.41 23.48
C GLU A 753 -29.33 35.94 22.48
N PHE A 754 -29.86 35.00 21.70
CA PHE A 754 -31.17 34.97 21.02
C PHE A 754 -31.47 35.78 19.72
N GLY A 755 -30.67 35.56 18.67
CA GLY A 755 -31.17 35.09 17.37
C GLY A 755 -32.15 35.92 16.50
N SER A 756 -32.79 35.21 15.56
CA SER A 756 -33.81 35.66 14.57
C SER A 756 -33.36 36.52 13.35
N THR A 757 -33.38 35.87 12.19
CA THR A 757 -34.05 36.26 10.91
C THR A 757 -33.83 37.62 10.23
N LEU A 758 -33.55 37.59 8.92
CA LEU A 758 -33.60 38.77 8.04
C LEU A 758 -35.02 39.40 7.99
N PRO A 759 -35.13 40.75 8.04
CA PRO A 759 -36.40 41.46 7.88
C PRO A 759 -37.07 41.23 6.51
N ASP A 760 -38.41 41.16 6.51
CA ASP A 760 -39.20 40.85 5.31
C ASP A 760 -39.18 41.93 4.21
N SER A 761 -38.63 43.12 4.49
CA SER A 761 -38.44 44.20 3.50
C SER A 761 -37.46 43.85 2.36
N LEU A 762 -36.66 42.79 2.50
CA LEU A 762 -35.75 42.29 1.47
C LEU A 762 -36.32 41.12 0.65
N LYS A 763 -37.22 40.29 1.22
CA LYS A 763 -37.86 39.17 0.50
C LYS A 763 -38.80 39.64 -0.63
N GLN A 764 -39.30 40.87 -0.54
CA GLN A 764 -40.30 41.42 -1.47
C GLN A 764 -39.70 42.07 -2.74
N LYS A 765 -38.37 42.00 -2.95
CA LYS A 765 -37.68 42.62 -4.10
C LYS A 765 -37.24 41.65 -5.21
N ILE A 766 -37.43 40.34 -5.03
CA ILE A 766 -37.19 39.30 -6.04
C ILE A 766 -38.52 38.57 -6.32
N GLY A 767 -39.55 39.35 -6.63
CA GLY A 767 -40.91 38.83 -6.73
C GLY A 767 -41.13 38.00 -7.98
N LEU A 768 -41.62 36.76 -7.81
CA LEU A 768 -42.95 36.38 -8.32
C LEU A 768 -43.43 35.05 -7.72
N ASN A 769 -44.31 35.14 -6.72
CA ASN A 769 -45.18 34.03 -6.36
C ASN A 769 -46.37 33.98 -7.33
N LYS A 770 -46.62 32.83 -7.97
CA LYS A 770 -47.79 32.02 -7.58
C LYS A 770 -47.72 30.59 -8.16
N ALA A 771 -48.17 29.63 -7.37
CA ALA A 771 -48.57 28.30 -7.81
C ALA A 771 -50.10 28.17 -7.73
N GLU A 772 -50.67 27.18 -8.42
CA GLU A 772 -51.89 26.47 -8.00
C GLU A 772 -52.04 25.15 -8.78
N GLU A 773 -52.61 24.13 -8.14
CA GLU A 773 -52.74 22.75 -8.67
C GLU A 773 -54.15 22.51 -9.25
N GLY A 774 -54.34 21.50 -10.13
CA GLY A 774 -55.68 21.25 -10.74
C GLY A 774 -55.86 19.97 -11.58
N LYS A 775 -56.00 18.83 -10.90
CA LYS A 775 -56.39 17.47 -11.36
C LYS A 775 -57.20 17.28 -12.68
N ALA A 776 -56.82 16.20 -13.42
CA ALA A 776 -57.66 15.27 -14.22
C ALA A 776 -58.39 15.84 -15.48
N ASP A 777 -58.84 15.06 -16.49
CA ASP A 777 -59.02 13.59 -16.61
C ASP A 777 -59.07 13.10 -18.09
N THR A 778 -58.88 11.79 -18.32
CA THR A 778 -59.29 10.96 -19.50
C THR A 778 -58.85 11.25 -20.96
N SER A 779 -58.76 10.13 -21.72
CA SER A 779 -58.88 10.00 -23.20
C SER A 779 -57.70 10.45 -24.09
N LYS A 780 -57.51 9.92 -25.31
CA LYS A 780 -57.55 8.53 -25.85
C LYS A 780 -57.00 8.54 -27.29
N ASP A 781 -56.81 7.34 -27.87
CA ASP A 781 -56.48 7.03 -29.28
C ASP A 781 -55.06 7.45 -29.72
N GLU A 782 -54.14 6.56 -30.16
CA GLU A 782 -54.15 5.50 -31.20
C GLU A 782 -53.78 5.97 -32.63
N THR A 783 -52.48 5.87 -32.93
CA THR A 783 -51.85 5.41 -34.20
C THR A 783 -50.32 5.48 -33.98
N GLU A 784 -49.53 4.42 -33.86
CA GLU A 784 -49.39 3.17 -34.64
C GLU A 784 -48.78 3.38 -36.05
N LYS A 785 -47.77 2.55 -36.36
CA LYS A 785 -47.05 2.39 -37.66
C LYS A 785 -45.98 3.47 -38.00
N VAL A 786 -44.85 3.14 -38.65
CA VAL A 786 -44.17 1.85 -38.96
C VAL A 786 -42.69 2.14 -39.29
N ASN A 787 -41.75 1.26 -38.91
CA ASN A 787 -40.39 1.25 -39.46
C ASN A 787 -40.35 0.42 -40.75
N PRO A 788 -39.56 0.85 -41.76
CA PRO A 788 -38.70 -0.13 -42.42
C PRO A 788 -37.25 0.33 -42.56
N VAL A 789 -36.36 -0.67 -42.53
CA VAL A 789 -34.92 -0.57 -42.79
C VAL A 789 -34.65 -0.65 -44.30
N GLN A 790 -33.64 0.10 -44.78
CA GLN A 790 -32.66 -0.29 -45.82
C GLN A 790 -31.58 0.81 -45.86
N ASP A 791 -30.31 0.53 -45.57
CA ASP A 791 -29.31 -0.16 -46.41
C ASP A 791 -28.94 0.59 -47.71
N THR A 792 -27.86 1.38 -47.64
CA THR A 792 -26.79 1.38 -48.66
C THR A 792 -25.48 1.76 -47.98
N ALA A 793 -24.42 0.98 -48.17
CA ALA A 793 -23.07 1.31 -47.73
C ALA A 793 -22.22 1.78 -48.91
N GLU A 794 -21.45 2.86 -48.76
CA GLU A 794 -20.23 3.05 -49.54
C GLU A 794 -19.20 3.94 -48.82
N LYS A 795 -17.96 3.96 -49.34
CA LYS A 795 -16.74 4.36 -48.62
C LYS A 795 -16.33 5.82 -48.92
N SER A 796 -15.76 6.49 -47.92
CA SER A 796 -14.65 7.43 -48.15
C SER A 796 -13.77 7.56 -46.89
N SER A 797 -12.55 8.09 -47.01
CA SER A 797 -11.53 8.09 -45.95
C SER A 797 -10.68 9.35 -45.93
N LYS A 798 -10.19 9.73 -44.73
CA LYS A 798 -9.21 10.82 -44.45
C LYS A 798 -9.80 12.23 -44.70
N THR A 799 -9.35 13.33 -44.08
CA THR A 799 -8.05 13.61 -43.42
C THR A 799 -8.22 14.67 -42.32
N LYS A 800 -7.26 14.81 -41.39
CA LYS A 800 -7.12 16.03 -40.56
C LYS A 800 -6.97 17.28 -41.45
N PRO A 801 -7.64 18.41 -41.16
CA PRO A 801 -7.23 19.72 -41.65
C PRO A 801 -5.94 20.18 -40.97
N ALA A 802 -5.07 20.87 -41.71
CA ALA A 802 -3.89 21.56 -41.19
C ALA A 802 -4.10 23.09 -41.23
N ILE A 803 -3.27 23.82 -40.49
CA ILE A 803 -3.30 25.28 -40.35
C ILE A 803 -3.05 25.96 -41.71
N PRO A 804 -3.90 26.91 -42.14
CA PRO A 804 -3.55 27.91 -43.15
C PRO A 804 -2.96 29.16 -42.48
N ASP A 805 -1.73 29.51 -42.83
CA ASP A 805 -1.11 30.78 -42.42
C ASP A 805 -1.82 31.99 -43.06
N SER A 806 -1.79 33.13 -42.36
CA SER A 806 -2.31 34.41 -42.86
C SER A 806 -1.38 35.07 -43.89
N PHE A 807 -1.91 35.94 -44.76
CA PHE A 807 -1.55 37.38 -44.74
C PHE A 807 -2.50 38.22 -45.62
N ASP A 808 -2.48 39.54 -45.38
CA ASP A 808 -3.02 40.65 -46.19
C ASP A 808 -4.55 40.86 -46.37
N ALA A 809 -5.09 41.64 -45.41
CA ALA A 809 -5.37 43.08 -45.59
C ALA A 809 -6.82 43.61 -45.76
N ARG A 810 -7.37 44.06 -44.60
CA ARG A 810 -8.30 45.21 -44.42
C ARG A 810 -9.75 44.99 -44.94
N THR A 811 -10.82 45.51 -44.33
CA THR A 811 -11.02 46.81 -43.68
C THR A 811 -12.11 46.82 -42.59
N HIS A 812 -11.96 47.68 -41.57
CA HIS A 812 -12.99 48.22 -40.65
C HIS A 812 -13.95 47.24 -39.91
N GLY A 813 -14.03 47.24 -38.59
CA GLY A 813 -13.23 47.99 -37.60
C GLY A 813 -13.71 47.75 -36.17
N ALA A 814 -12.78 47.44 -35.28
CA ALA A 814 -12.97 47.40 -33.83
C ALA A 814 -11.88 48.26 -33.17
N GLN A 815 -12.15 48.86 -32.02
CA GLN A 815 -11.12 49.57 -31.26
C GLN A 815 -10.17 48.54 -30.67
N VAL A 816 -8.90 48.60 -31.08
CA VAL A 816 -7.81 47.92 -30.37
C VAL A 816 -7.61 48.70 -29.07
N VAL A 817 -8.06 48.10 -27.97
CA VAL A 817 -7.65 48.46 -26.60
C VAL A 817 -6.16 48.15 -26.50
N SER A 818 -5.33 49.06 -25.97
CA SER A 818 -3.90 48.79 -25.84
C SER A 818 -3.67 47.68 -24.82
N PRO A 819 -2.61 46.86 -24.94
CA PRO A 819 -2.22 45.95 -23.85
C PRO A 819 -2.02 46.68 -22.51
N ASP A 820 -1.68 47.97 -22.55
CA ASP A 820 -1.49 48.85 -21.40
C ASP A 820 -2.80 49.36 -20.76
N ASP A 821 -3.94 49.23 -21.45
CA ASP A 821 -5.25 49.72 -20.99
C ASP A 821 -6.01 48.70 -20.10
N VAL A 822 -5.54 47.45 -20.04
CA VAL A 822 -6.06 46.43 -19.11
C VAL A 822 -5.36 46.64 -17.76
N PRO A 823 -6.08 46.98 -16.67
CA PRO A 823 -5.46 47.07 -15.35
C PRO A 823 -4.84 45.71 -14.98
N PRO A 824 -3.58 45.66 -14.50
CA PRO A 824 -2.98 44.40 -14.09
C PRO A 824 -3.83 43.79 -12.98
N GLU A 825 -4.31 42.58 -13.20
CA GLU A 825 -5.14 41.85 -12.24
C GLU A 825 -4.36 41.69 -10.93
N ARG A 826 -5.03 42.00 -9.80
CA ARG A 826 -4.37 42.06 -8.49
C ARG A 826 -3.81 40.68 -8.13
N PRO A 827 -2.48 40.52 -7.91
CA PRO A 827 -1.94 39.32 -7.31
C PRO A 827 -2.53 39.13 -5.91
N GLN A 828 -2.98 37.92 -5.61
CA GLN A 828 -3.33 37.53 -4.23
C GLN A 828 -2.07 37.65 -3.35
N THR A 829 -2.22 38.05 -2.09
CA THR A 829 -1.16 37.82 -1.08
C THR A 829 -0.98 36.32 -0.82
N HIS A 830 0.10 35.96 -0.11
CA HIS A 830 0.27 34.63 0.48
C HIS A 830 -1.00 34.17 1.23
N GLU A 831 -1.48 34.97 2.19
CA GLU A 831 -2.66 34.68 3.00
C GLU A 831 -3.95 34.53 2.16
N GLU A 832 -4.17 35.40 1.17
CA GLU A 832 -5.33 35.34 0.27
C GLU A 832 -5.29 34.12 -0.66
N TYR A 833 -4.09 33.73 -1.12
CA TYR A 833 -3.90 32.53 -1.93
C TYR A 833 -4.14 31.26 -1.11
N VAL A 834 -3.51 31.13 0.06
CA VAL A 834 -3.64 29.95 0.92
C VAL A 834 -5.09 29.76 1.38
N LYS A 835 -5.77 30.83 1.83
CA LYS A 835 -7.19 30.72 2.23
C LYS A 835 -8.09 30.36 1.07
N SER A 836 -7.83 30.92 -0.13
CA SER A 836 -8.55 30.52 -1.34
C SER A 836 -8.26 29.07 -1.76
N ARG A 837 -7.05 28.56 -1.48
CA ARG A 837 -6.66 27.17 -1.74
C ARG A 837 -7.40 26.21 -0.81
N ILE A 838 -7.37 26.47 0.50
CA ILE A 838 -8.10 25.69 1.53
C ILE A 838 -9.59 25.60 1.20
N GLU A 839 -10.22 26.70 0.79
CA GLU A 839 -11.64 26.74 0.42
C GLU A 839 -11.93 25.94 -0.87
N LYS A 840 -11.16 26.16 -1.94
CA LYS A 840 -11.38 25.49 -3.25
C LYS A 840 -11.04 24.01 -3.23
N GLU A 841 -9.98 23.62 -2.54
CA GLU A 841 -9.52 22.23 -2.41
C GLU A 841 -10.10 21.52 -1.18
N ARG A 842 -10.98 22.18 -0.40
CA ARG A 842 -11.65 21.61 0.80
C ARG A 842 -10.68 20.94 1.78
N LEU A 843 -9.49 21.51 1.97
CA LEU A 843 -8.40 20.87 2.74
C LEU A 843 -8.68 20.95 4.25
N PRO A 844 -8.71 19.83 4.99
CA PRO A 844 -8.77 19.86 6.45
C PRO A 844 -7.46 20.42 7.06
N PRO A 845 -7.50 20.97 8.28
CA PRO A 845 -6.30 21.49 8.93
C PRO A 845 -5.18 20.45 9.07
N GLY A 846 -4.00 20.77 8.52
CA GLY A 846 -2.83 19.90 8.49
C GLY A 846 -2.64 19.11 7.19
N TYR A 847 -3.60 19.14 6.26
CA TYR A 847 -3.45 18.54 4.93
C TYR A 847 -2.79 19.54 3.96
N THR A 848 -1.74 19.12 3.27
CA THR A 848 -1.01 19.95 2.29
C THR A 848 -1.49 19.72 0.85
N ASP A 849 -2.07 18.56 0.57
CA ASP A 849 -3.01 18.31 -0.52
C ASP A 849 -3.98 17.15 -0.18
N ILE A 850 -4.87 16.80 -1.11
CA ILE A 850 -5.51 15.47 -1.17
C ILE A 850 -5.54 15.06 -2.65
N GLN A 851 -4.59 14.21 -3.06
CA GLN A 851 -4.43 13.81 -4.47
C GLN A 851 -5.49 12.82 -4.95
N ASN A 852 -5.78 11.78 -4.14
CA ASN A 852 -6.84 10.83 -4.46
C ASN A 852 -7.95 10.88 -3.42
N ARG A 853 -9.01 11.63 -3.76
CA ARG A 853 -10.15 11.92 -2.87
C ARG A 853 -11.19 10.81 -2.81
N ASN A 854 -11.09 9.78 -3.65
CA ASN A 854 -12.04 8.68 -3.59
C ASN A 854 -11.87 7.84 -2.32
N TYR A 855 -12.83 6.95 -2.07
CA TYR A 855 -12.72 5.85 -1.12
C TYR A 855 -13.34 4.60 -1.76
N LEU A 856 -12.58 3.51 -1.81
CA LEU A 856 -12.92 2.33 -2.60
C LEU A 856 -13.65 1.21 -1.82
N LEU A 857 -14.26 1.53 -0.67
CA LEU A 857 -14.87 0.56 0.28
C LEU A 857 -13.87 -0.27 1.10
N ARG A 858 -12.59 0.15 1.15
CA ARG A 858 -11.47 -0.63 1.71
C ARG A 858 -11.49 -0.88 3.24
N PRO A 859 -10.83 -1.96 3.74
CA PRO A 859 -10.92 -2.44 5.12
C PRO A 859 -9.80 -2.01 6.10
N GLU A 860 -8.65 -1.56 5.64
CA GLU A 860 -7.35 -1.61 6.35
C GLU A 860 -7.38 -0.80 7.67
N ALA A 861 -8.13 0.29 7.70
CA ALA A 861 -8.40 1.07 8.91
C ALA A 861 -9.30 0.34 9.94
N VAL A 862 -10.30 -0.42 9.50
CA VAL A 862 -11.15 -1.23 10.40
C VAL A 862 -10.49 -2.55 10.81
N GLU A 863 -9.62 -3.14 9.96
CA GLU A 863 -8.72 -4.24 10.34
C GLU A 863 -7.90 -3.85 11.57
N SER A 864 -7.17 -2.73 11.50
CA SER A 864 -6.33 -2.26 12.61
C SER A 864 -7.14 -1.95 13.87
N VAL A 865 -8.34 -1.35 13.74
CA VAL A 865 -9.24 -1.12 14.89
C VAL A 865 -9.72 -2.45 15.52
N TRP A 866 -9.99 -3.48 14.70
CA TRP A 866 -10.33 -4.82 15.18
C TRP A 866 -9.15 -5.47 15.90
N TYR A 867 -7.95 -5.45 15.32
CA TYR A 867 -6.74 -5.95 15.98
C TYR A 867 -6.49 -5.24 17.31
N MET A 868 -6.57 -3.90 17.35
CA MET A 868 -6.39 -3.14 18.59
C MET A 868 -7.40 -3.54 19.66
N TYR A 869 -8.69 -3.69 19.33
CA TYR A 869 -9.68 -4.22 20.26
C TYR A 869 -9.29 -5.60 20.79
N ARG A 870 -9.01 -6.57 19.90
CA ARG A 870 -8.72 -7.97 20.27
C ARG A 870 -7.41 -8.14 21.05
N ILE A 871 -6.41 -7.28 20.83
CA ILE A 871 -5.08 -7.33 21.46
C ILE A 871 -5.03 -6.59 22.81
N THR A 872 -5.84 -5.52 22.97
CA THR A 872 -5.76 -4.63 24.15
C THR A 872 -6.93 -4.76 25.12
N GLY A 873 -8.09 -5.28 24.67
CA GLY A 873 -9.32 -5.30 25.46
C GLY A 873 -10.01 -3.95 25.63
N ASP A 874 -9.42 -2.86 25.10
CA ASP A 874 -9.93 -1.49 25.22
C ASP A 874 -11.21 -1.32 24.39
N THR A 875 -12.32 -1.03 25.07
CA THR A 875 -13.63 -0.93 24.43
C THR A 875 -13.79 0.33 23.57
N THR A 876 -12.92 1.33 23.71
CA THR A 876 -12.99 2.55 22.88
C THR A 876 -12.77 2.27 21.40
N TRP A 877 -12.05 1.20 21.04
CA TRP A 877 -11.91 0.74 19.65
C TRP A 877 -13.26 0.33 19.04
N MET A 878 -14.18 -0.24 19.83
CA MET A 878 -15.55 -0.52 19.36
C MET A 878 -16.35 0.77 19.10
N ASP A 879 -16.10 1.85 19.85
CA ASP A 879 -16.75 3.15 19.62
C ASP A 879 -16.15 3.91 18.44
N LYS A 880 -14.82 3.86 18.27
CA LYS A 880 -14.10 4.38 17.09
C LYS A 880 -14.59 3.70 15.81
N GLY A 881 -14.57 2.36 15.78
CA GLY A 881 -15.07 1.58 14.66
C GLY A 881 -16.58 1.73 14.41
N TRP A 882 -17.39 1.99 15.45
CA TRP A 882 -18.82 2.28 15.24
C TRP A 882 -19.04 3.61 14.50
N LYS A 883 -18.32 4.67 14.88
CA LYS A 883 -18.38 5.96 14.14
C LYS A 883 -17.94 5.79 12.68
N MET A 884 -16.85 5.04 12.44
CA MET A 884 -16.37 4.74 11.09
C MET A 884 -17.43 3.97 10.29
N PHE A 885 -18.11 2.99 10.90
CA PHE A 885 -19.21 2.26 10.26
C PHE A 885 -20.39 3.18 9.93
N GLU A 886 -20.83 4.04 10.86
CA GLU A 886 -21.93 4.99 10.62
C GLU A 886 -21.61 5.97 9.49
N ALA A 887 -20.40 6.56 9.47
CA ALA A 887 -19.94 7.45 8.40
C ALA A 887 -19.80 6.72 7.05
N THR A 888 -19.15 5.54 7.04
CA THR A 888 -18.98 4.71 5.84
C THR A 888 -20.33 4.36 5.23
N ILE A 889 -21.30 3.90 6.04
CA ILE A 889 -22.63 3.54 5.57
C ILE A 889 -23.46 4.77 5.17
N ALA A 890 -23.23 5.95 5.77
CA ALA A 890 -23.88 7.19 5.33
C ALA A 890 -23.38 7.66 3.96
N ALA A 891 -22.07 7.61 3.71
CA ALA A 891 -21.46 8.12 2.48
C ALA A 891 -21.63 7.19 1.27
N THR A 892 -21.62 5.86 1.47
CA THR A 892 -21.48 4.87 0.37
C THR A 892 -22.77 4.16 -0.05
N ARG A 893 -23.90 4.36 0.65
CA ARG A 893 -25.10 3.52 0.51
C ARG A 893 -25.84 3.74 -0.82
N THR A 894 -26.05 2.66 -1.58
CA THR A 894 -27.06 2.59 -2.65
C THR A 894 -28.37 1.96 -2.14
N GLU A 895 -29.40 1.81 -2.98
CA GLU A 895 -30.62 1.07 -2.62
C GLU A 895 -30.29 -0.38 -2.20
N PHE A 896 -29.50 -1.10 -3.01
CA PHE A 896 -29.30 -2.55 -2.86
C PHE A 896 -27.98 -2.95 -2.19
N ALA A 897 -26.94 -2.11 -2.21
CA ALA A 897 -25.65 -2.39 -1.57
C ALA A 897 -24.91 -1.07 -1.20
N ASN A 898 -23.59 -1.03 -1.35
CA ASN A 898 -22.75 0.14 -1.15
C ASN A 898 -21.85 0.32 -2.36
N SER A 899 -21.46 1.56 -2.68
CA SER A 899 -20.57 1.93 -3.77
C SER A 899 -19.37 2.69 -3.24
N ALA A 900 -18.21 2.48 -3.86
CA ALA A 900 -17.09 3.42 -3.80
C ALA A 900 -17.57 4.84 -4.18
N ILE A 901 -16.92 5.85 -3.60
CA ILE A 901 -17.25 7.27 -3.77
C ILE A 901 -16.09 8.05 -4.39
N GLU A 902 -16.39 9.12 -5.13
CA GLU A 902 -15.42 9.95 -5.86
C GLU A 902 -14.65 10.95 -4.98
N ASP A 903 -15.30 11.55 -3.97
CA ASP A 903 -14.70 12.58 -3.13
C ASP A 903 -15.22 12.57 -1.67
N VAL A 904 -14.38 12.15 -0.72
CA VAL A 904 -14.67 12.15 0.72
C VAL A 904 -14.80 13.55 1.35
N THR A 905 -14.43 14.60 0.62
CA THR A 905 -14.58 16.01 1.03
C THR A 905 -15.92 16.62 0.59
N ASP A 906 -16.75 15.89 -0.17
CA ASP A 906 -18.09 16.32 -0.59
C ASP A 906 -19.20 15.59 0.18
N THR A 907 -20.14 16.34 0.75
CA THR A 907 -21.38 15.81 1.36
C THR A 907 -22.63 16.25 0.61
N THR A 908 -22.46 16.91 -0.54
CA THR A 908 -23.53 17.58 -1.30
C THR A 908 -23.85 16.91 -2.63
N GLN A 909 -23.00 15.99 -3.10
CA GLN A 909 -23.14 15.30 -4.39
C GLN A 909 -23.15 13.78 -4.22
N ASN A 910 -24.03 13.10 -4.98
CA ASN A 910 -24.07 11.64 -5.06
C ASN A 910 -22.93 11.09 -5.94
N GLY A 911 -21.67 11.37 -5.58
CA GLY A 911 -20.48 10.89 -6.29
C GLY A 911 -20.22 9.40 -6.09
N LEU A 912 -21.23 8.55 -6.30
CA LEU A 912 -21.15 7.10 -6.21
C LEU A 912 -20.65 6.54 -7.55
N LYS A 913 -19.52 5.85 -7.56
CA LYS A 913 -18.88 5.33 -8.79
C LYS A 913 -19.63 4.20 -9.49
N ASP A 914 -20.64 3.60 -8.86
CA ASP A 914 -21.26 2.33 -9.28
C ASP A 914 -20.28 1.13 -9.21
N GLU A 915 -19.39 1.14 -8.22
CA GLU A 915 -18.33 0.15 -7.98
C GLU A 915 -18.47 -0.47 -6.58
N MET A 916 -18.58 -1.79 -6.49
CA MET A 916 -18.56 -2.55 -5.22
C MET A 916 -17.58 -3.72 -5.36
N GLU A 917 -16.39 -3.50 -4.84
CA GLU A 917 -15.28 -4.45 -4.76
C GLU A 917 -15.64 -5.65 -3.86
N SER A 918 -15.02 -6.82 -4.08
CA SER A 918 -15.33 -8.02 -3.28
C SER A 918 -14.96 -7.85 -1.80
N PHE A 919 -13.85 -7.14 -1.51
CA PHE A 919 -13.41 -6.78 -0.16
C PHE A 919 -14.43 -5.99 0.67
N TRP A 920 -15.46 -5.39 0.07
CA TRP A 920 -16.57 -4.81 0.85
C TRP A 920 -17.27 -5.86 1.74
N ILE A 921 -17.47 -7.09 1.22
CA ILE A 921 -18.14 -8.17 1.95
C ILE A 921 -17.13 -9.13 2.59
N SER A 922 -16.03 -9.48 1.91
CA SER A 922 -15.01 -10.37 2.49
C SER A 922 -14.18 -9.70 3.58
N GLU A 923 -14.03 -8.38 3.58
CA GLU A 923 -13.14 -7.70 4.53
C GLU A 923 -13.83 -6.63 5.35
N THR A 924 -14.28 -5.53 4.73
CA THR A 924 -14.70 -4.33 5.46
C THR A 924 -15.89 -4.63 6.37
N LEU A 925 -16.92 -5.30 5.85
CA LEU A 925 -18.04 -5.78 6.68
C LEU A 925 -17.66 -6.98 7.57
N LYS A 926 -16.66 -7.80 7.22
CA LYS A 926 -16.16 -8.89 8.07
C LYS A 926 -15.49 -8.32 9.33
N TYR A 927 -14.59 -7.36 9.21
CA TYR A 927 -13.92 -6.72 10.35
C TYR A 927 -14.90 -5.92 11.21
N TYR A 928 -15.84 -5.16 10.63
CA TYR A 928 -16.93 -4.54 11.41
C TYR A 928 -17.77 -5.58 12.16
N TYR A 929 -18.02 -6.76 11.57
CA TYR A 929 -18.77 -7.83 12.26
C TYR A 929 -17.92 -8.47 13.37
N LEU A 930 -16.63 -8.74 13.13
CA LEU A 930 -15.70 -9.34 14.10
C LEU A 930 -15.33 -8.40 15.27
N LEU A 931 -15.44 -7.08 15.06
CA LEU A 931 -15.30 -6.04 16.10
C LEU A 931 -16.45 -6.08 17.10
N PHE A 932 -17.67 -6.39 16.65
CA PHE A 932 -18.85 -6.50 17.53
C PHE A 932 -19.26 -7.95 17.83
N SER A 933 -18.56 -8.96 17.30
CA SER A 933 -18.81 -10.36 17.64
C SER A 933 -18.36 -10.67 19.07
N ALA A 934 -18.71 -11.85 19.60
CA ALA A 934 -18.10 -12.30 20.85
C ALA A 934 -16.58 -12.54 20.66
N PRO A 935 -15.71 -12.23 21.64
CA PRO A 935 -14.25 -12.34 21.46
C PRO A 935 -13.69 -13.75 21.24
N ASN A 936 -14.50 -14.80 21.33
CA ASN A 936 -14.12 -16.17 20.93
C ASN A 936 -14.39 -16.48 19.44
N VAL A 937 -15.12 -15.61 18.73
CA VAL A 937 -15.33 -15.75 17.28
C VAL A 937 -14.08 -15.24 16.56
N ILE A 938 -13.40 -16.15 15.87
CA ILE A 938 -12.10 -15.94 15.22
C ILE A 938 -11.11 -15.31 16.21
N SER A 939 -10.66 -16.12 17.17
CA SER A 939 -9.64 -15.72 18.16
C SER A 939 -8.25 -15.65 17.52
N LEU A 940 -7.47 -14.61 17.81
CA LEU A 940 -6.08 -14.51 17.32
C LEU A 940 -5.16 -15.62 17.88
N ASP A 941 -5.57 -16.25 18.99
CA ASP A 941 -4.88 -17.42 19.55
C ASP A 941 -5.12 -18.71 18.72
N GLU A 942 -6.11 -18.75 17.84
CA GLU A 942 -6.53 -19.94 17.07
C GLU A 942 -6.46 -19.78 15.54
N TRP A 943 -6.52 -18.54 15.02
CA TRP A 943 -6.69 -18.24 13.60
C TRP A 943 -5.67 -17.21 13.12
N VAL A 944 -5.28 -17.32 11.84
CA VAL A 944 -4.50 -16.30 11.12
C VAL A 944 -5.33 -15.85 9.93
N LEU A 945 -5.59 -14.56 9.79
CA LEU A 945 -6.25 -14.01 8.61
C LEU A 945 -5.21 -13.74 7.54
N ASN A 946 -5.48 -14.09 6.28
CA ASN A 946 -4.68 -13.66 5.13
C ASN A 946 -4.89 -12.15 4.84
N THR A 947 -4.32 -11.62 3.75
CA THR A 947 -4.43 -10.18 3.42
C THR A 947 -5.85 -9.78 2.98
N GLU A 948 -6.63 -10.74 2.48
CA GLU A 948 -8.05 -10.58 2.09
C GLU A 948 -9.00 -11.04 3.24
N ALA A 949 -8.56 -10.84 4.48
CA ALA A 949 -9.23 -11.21 5.73
C ALA A 949 -9.69 -12.68 5.88
N HIS A 950 -9.19 -13.64 5.10
CA HIS A 950 -9.63 -15.05 5.17
C HIS A 950 -8.98 -15.79 6.34
N PRO A 951 -9.73 -16.29 7.34
CA PRO A 951 -9.15 -16.87 8.54
C PRO A 951 -8.80 -18.35 8.34
N PHE A 952 -7.51 -18.63 8.23
CA PHE A 952 -6.95 -19.98 8.25
C PHE A 952 -6.79 -20.46 9.69
N LYS A 953 -7.16 -21.72 9.94
CA LYS A 953 -7.06 -22.30 11.28
C LYS A 953 -5.62 -22.72 11.57
N ARG A 954 -5.06 -22.28 12.71
CA ARG A 954 -3.71 -22.67 13.11
C ARG A 954 -3.62 -24.17 13.40
N SER A 955 -2.51 -24.77 12.98
CA SER A 955 -2.17 -26.16 13.31
C SER A 955 -1.45 -26.19 14.66
N ILE A 956 -2.25 -26.21 15.73
CA ILE A 956 -1.83 -26.19 17.16
C ILE A 956 -1.77 -27.62 17.71
#